data_AF-A0A0K1XDV5-F1
#
_entry.id   AF-A0A0K1XDV5-F1
#
_cell.length_a   1.000
_cell.length_b   1.000
_cell.length_c   1.000
_cell.angle_alpha   90.00
_cell.angle_beta   90.00
_cell.angle_gamma   90.00
#
_symmetry.space_group_name_H-M   'P 1'
#
loop_
_entity.id
_entity.type
_entity.pdbx_description
1 polymer ?
#
loop_
_entity_poly.entity_id
_entity_poly.type
_entity_poly.pdbx_seq_one_letter_code
_entity_poly.pdbx_strand_id
1 'polypeptide(L)'
;MYIKAKTKANEKLLNYIMSFGENCYENSKYLNSKIYNPIYKMISDAGLDYGLKSTVISNRYLVVEDLKGNLIDFSPNTPNLSLATRRIVNDKNLTKIMLSKRNIPVPEGHVFTELRHAISFFKNKKKVVIKPKVGSGGKGVTASIETLEEFKLAWKKAKLSSKEIIVEGHVEGDELRVFVLGGKVVAAICRIPAYVIGDGKHTIQELIQIKNKKRVLNPSTKKYPIQVNLDIDTNKIPAVKEFVLLSSVSNIGLGGESVNLIEYLHPSIIKLAESVWNAIPHATQLGLDIIANNFTENASNNAYVIEVNADPAVATPVFTMYGNTMFHLPNLILNYSLKLLEDNKKQNSNRNSKVAENSKNIVSEVFPKNTFDLQVYLLRRAAYEKGLDVEKLSNSITAVKSSTNDKEIYFVNGMCGETLFSTPLTTTNKQRTKDLLSKKSISVPTGKTFSFDSFDSAWSFAKNILPVVLKPLSGSGGKDVFLSINNEENFKYYWDLLAENGVKKIVCERYFVGKEVRLIVVGDKIISATKRKPAFIVGDGKSTISRLIELKNHSRLACPYLSLNLIKMTPDRVQNLKEAGLTDETILDYGQEYQFSGISNIGSGGENYDVTNIVHSDWNRIAYEVRNALYDAVHVGIDLLVEDISIAPEAQVWNILEVNSNPEFALQFFPVDGDSRDVARSILDYLFD
;
A
#
# COMPACT_ATOMS: atom_id res chain seq x y z
N MET A 1 12.85 -31.75 -27.49
CA MET A 1 13.44 -30.44 -27.16
C MET A 1 14.59 -30.68 -26.20
N TYR A 2 15.61 -29.83 -26.22
CA TYR A 2 16.68 -29.86 -25.21
C TYR A 2 16.84 -28.45 -24.65
N ILE A 3 15.91 -28.01 -23.80
CA ILE A 3 16.23 -26.91 -22.92
C ILE A 3 17.31 -27.35 -21.93
N LYS A 4 18.14 -26.41 -21.46
CA LYS A 4 19.07 -26.65 -20.36
C LYS A 4 18.48 -26.09 -19.07
N ALA A 5 18.33 -26.94 -18.05
CA ALA A 5 17.97 -26.52 -16.70
C ALA A 5 19.20 -26.49 -15.79
N LYS A 6 19.06 -26.03 -14.55
CA LYS A 6 20.17 -26.03 -13.57
C LYS A 6 20.57 -27.42 -13.13
N THR A 7 19.65 -28.38 -13.17
CA THR A 7 19.90 -29.78 -12.81
C THR A 7 19.42 -30.74 -13.89
N LYS A 8 20.08 -31.89 -14.01
CA LYS A 8 19.67 -32.94 -14.97
C LYS A 8 18.25 -33.47 -14.71
N ALA A 9 17.83 -33.52 -13.44
CA ALA A 9 16.50 -33.99 -13.07
C ALA A 9 15.41 -33.01 -13.55
N ASN A 10 15.57 -31.71 -13.25
CA ASN A 10 14.65 -30.68 -13.73
C ASN A 10 14.67 -30.58 -15.26
N GLU A 11 15.86 -30.70 -15.87
CA GLU A 11 16.01 -30.70 -17.33
C GLU A 11 15.19 -31.82 -17.98
N LYS A 12 15.25 -33.04 -17.44
CA LYS A 12 14.47 -34.18 -17.94
C LYS A 12 12.97 -33.91 -17.84
N LEU A 13 12.49 -33.42 -16.69
CA LEU A 13 11.07 -33.14 -16.47
C LEU A 13 10.55 -32.03 -17.39
N LEU A 14 11.27 -30.91 -17.46
CA LEU A 14 10.86 -29.78 -18.29
C LEU A 14 10.85 -30.16 -19.78
N ASN A 15 11.86 -30.89 -20.26
CA ASN A 15 11.86 -31.38 -21.64
C ASN A 15 10.71 -32.37 -21.92
N TYR A 16 10.33 -33.20 -20.95
CA TYR A 16 9.15 -34.05 -21.06
C TYR A 16 7.87 -33.23 -21.23
N ILE A 17 7.63 -32.24 -20.37
CA ILE A 17 6.41 -31.40 -20.43
C ILE A 17 6.38 -30.58 -21.72
N MET A 18 7.51 -30.02 -22.12
CA MET A 18 7.60 -29.22 -23.34
C MET A 18 7.48 -30.06 -24.62
N SER A 19 7.67 -31.38 -24.54
CA SER A 19 7.50 -32.27 -25.70
C SER A 19 6.06 -32.36 -26.20
N PHE A 20 5.07 -32.03 -25.36
CA PHE A 20 3.66 -31.94 -25.74
C PHE A 20 3.32 -30.70 -26.58
N GLY A 21 4.27 -29.77 -26.76
CA GLY A 21 4.11 -28.57 -27.58
C GLY A 21 3.67 -27.33 -26.81
N GLU A 22 3.64 -26.21 -27.53
CA GLU A 22 3.22 -24.89 -27.04
C GLU A 22 1.69 -24.81 -26.99
N ASN A 23 1.15 -24.15 -25.95
CA ASN A 23 -0.26 -23.78 -25.92
C ASN A 23 -0.56 -22.72 -27.00
N CYS A 24 -1.68 -22.88 -27.70
CA CYS A 24 -2.15 -21.92 -28.71
C CYS A 24 -3.21 -20.98 -28.13
N TYR A 25 -3.03 -19.67 -28.33
CA TYR A 25 -3.91 -18.62 -27.81
C TYR A 25 -4.46 -17.68 -28.89
N GLU A 26 -4.24 -18.00 -30.17
CA GLU A 26 -4.65 -17.18 -31.32
C GLU A 26 -6.14 -16.80 -31.28
N ASN A 27 -6.99 -17.74 -30.87
CA ASN A 27 -8.44 -17.55 -30.77
C ASN A 27 -8.92 -17.08 -29.39
N SER A 28 -8.00 -16.65 -28.51
CA SER A 28 -8.37 -16.20 -27.17
C SER A 28 -9.13 -14.87 -27.24
N LYS A 29 -10.38 -14.85 -26.73
CA LYS A 29 -11.16 -13.61 -26.58
C LYS A 29 -10.48 -12.54 -25.69
N TYR A 30 -9.46 -12.92 -24.92
CA TYR A 30 -8.70 -12.02 -24.06
C TYR A 30 -7.45 -11.43 -24.72
N LEU A 31 -7.13 -11.82 -25.96
CA LEU A 31 -5.95 -11.34 -26.69
C LEU A 31 -6.04 -9.85 -27.02
N ASN A 32 -7.20 -9.38 -27.49
CA ASN A 32 -7.42 -8.01 -27.96
C ASN A 32 -8.35 -7.19 -27.06
N SER A 33 -8.42 -7.54 -25.77
CA SER A 33 -9.21 -6.79 -24.79
C SER A 33 -8.76 -5.32 -24.69
N LYS A 34 -9.73 -4.39 -24.69
CA LYS A 34 -9.52 -2.95 -24.37
C LYS A 34 -8.96 -2.77 -22.95
N ILE A 35 -9.24 -3.70 -22.04
CA ILE A 35 -8.64 -3.76 -20.71
C ILE A 35 -7.27 -4.41 -20.85
N TYR A 36 -6.22 -3.67 -20.52
CA TYR A 36 -4.84 -4.12 -20.72
C TYR A 36 -4.42 -5.30 -19.84
N ASN A 37 -5.01 -5.45 -18.66
CA ASN A 37 -4.81 -6.62 -17.81
C ASN A 37 -5.89 -7.68 -18.14
N PRO A 38 -5.55 -8.76 -18.86
CA PRO A 38 -6.54 -9.76 -19.28
C PRO A 38 -7.23 -10.42 -18.09
N ILE A 39 -6.57 -10.51 -16.93
CA ILE A 39 -7.15 -11.10 -15.72
C ILE A 39 -8.33 -10.30 -15.20
N TYR A 40 -8.30 -8.97 -15.26
CA TYR A 40 -9.45 -8.17 -14.84
C TYR A 40 -10.65 -8.38 -15.75
N LYS A 41 -10.44 -8.56 -17.06
CA LYS A 41 -11.52 -8.93 -17.97
C LYS A 41 -12.07 -10.31 -17.65
N MET A 42 -11.21 -11.29 -17.33
CA MET A 42 -11.64 -12.62 -16.91
C MET A 42 -12.44 -12.61 -15.61
N ILE A 43 -11.99 -11.88 -14.58
CA ILE A 43 -12.73 -11.69 -13.32
C ILE A 43 -14.06 -10.97 -13.58
N SER A 44 -14.07 -9.96 -14.46
CA SER A 44 -15.30 -9.25 -14.81
C SER A 44 -16.30 -10.16 -15.53
N ASP A 45 -15.85 -10.97 -16.48
CA ASP A 45 -16.68 -11.95 -17.19
C ASP A 45 -17.25 -12.97 -16.21
N ALA A 46 -16.42 -13.51 -15.32
CA ALA A 46 -16.86 -14.44 -14.28
C ALA A 46 -17.88 -13.81 -13.32
N GLY A 47 -17.71 -12.53 -13.01
CA GLY A 47 -18.63 -11.80 -12.14
C GLY A 47 -20.02 -11.60 -12.75
N LEU A 48 -20.15 -11.57 -14.07
CA LEU A 48 -21.46 -11.46 -14.73
C LEU A 48 -22.38 -12.64 -14.38
N ASP A 49 -21.81 -13.84 -14.26
CA ASP A 49 -22.55 -15.06 -13.89
C ASP A 49 -23.15 -14.98 -12.48
N TYR A 50 -22.59 -14.12 -11.62
CA TYR A 50 -23.04 -13.84 -10.25
C TYR A 50 -23.82 -12.52 -10.12
N GLY A 51 -24.11 -11.83 -11.22
CA GLY A 51 -24.77 -10.51 -11.21
C GLY A 51 -23.92 -9.38 -10.64
N LEU A 52 -22.59 -9.55 -10.58
CA LEU A 52 -21.67 -8.56 -10.02
C LEU A 52 -21.36 -7.45 -11.02
N LYS A 53 -21.17 -6.24 -10.50
CA LYS A 53 -20.75 -5.08 -11.29
C LYS A 53 -19.25 -4.87 -11.16
N SER A 54 -18.54 -4.87 -12.29
CA SER A 54 -17.10 -4.64 -12.32
C SER A 54 -16.76 -3.24 -12.82
N THR A 55 -15.88 -2.53 -12.12
CA THR A 55 -15.36 -1.21 -12.50
C THR A 55 -13.83 -1.23 -12.54
N VAL A 56 -13.24 -1.12 -13.73
CA VAL A 56 -11.79 -0.99 -13.88
C VAL A 56 -11.39 0.46 -13.60
N ILE A 57 -10.76 0.69 -12.46
CA ILE A 57 -10.26 2.02 -12.07
C ILE A 57 -8.94 2.34 -12.78
N SER A 58 -8.08 1.33 -12.95
CA SER A 58 -6.84 1.43 -13.72
C SER A 58 -6.35 0.06 -14.18
N ASN A 59 -5.27 0.02 -14.95
CA ASN A 59 -4.60 -1.23 -15.34
C ASN A 59 -4.02 -2.03 -14.15
N ARG A 60 -4.05 -1.46 -12.94
CA ARG A 60 -3.62 -2.10 -11.69
C ARG A 60 -4.68 -1.98 -10.60
N TYR A 61 -5.93 -1.70 -10.94
CA TYR A 61 -6.98 -1.65 -9.95
C TYR A 61 -8.35 -1.96 -10.57
N LEU A 62 -8.93 -3.11 -10.21
CA LEU A 62 -10.32 -3.47 -10.45
C LEU A 62 -11.11 -3.43 -9.14
N VAL A 63 -12.35 -2.93 -9.18
CA VAL A 63 -13.33 -3.06 -8.09
C VAL A 63 -14.49 -3.89 -8.61
N VAL A 64 -14.90 -4.89 -7.85
CA VAL A 64 -16.10 -5.70 -8.10
C VAL A 64 -17.10 -5.41 -6.99
N GLU A 65 -18.33 -5.11 -7.36
CA GLU A 65 -19.42 -4.76 -6.46
C GLU A 65 -20.50 -5.84 -6.52
N ASP A 66 -20.93 -6.33 -5.36
CA ASP A 66 -22.03 -7.28 -5.27
C ASP A 66 -23.40 -6.58 -5.30
N LEU A 67 -24.48 -7.37 -5.37
CA LEU A 67 -25.86 -6.86 -5.42
C LEU A 67 -26.27 -6.07 -4.17
N LYS A 68 -25.53 -6.20 -3.06
CA LYS A 68 -25.76 -5.50 -1.79
C LYS A 68 -24.86 -4.26 -1.67
N GLY A 69 -24.07 -3.95 -2.70
CA GLY A 69 -23.15 -2.81 -2.72
C GLY A 69 -21.90 -2.99 -1.85
N ASN A 70 -21.50 -4.23 -1.56
CA ASN A 70 -20.21 -4.55 -0.95
C ASN A 70 -19.13 -4.59 -2.02
N LEU A 71 -17.91 -4.20 -1.66
CA LEU A 71 -16.81 -4.05 -2.60
C LEU A 71 -15.76 -5.15 -2.37
N ILE A 72 -15.34 -5.80 -3.44
CA ILE A 72 -14.11 -6.58 -3.53
C ILE A 72 -13.14 -5.77 -4.36
N ASP A 73 -11.97 -5.49 -3.78
CA ASP A 73 -10.96 -4.69 -4.43
C ASP A 73 -9.80 -5.57 -4.87
N PHE A 74 -9.39 -5.44 -6.14
CA PHE A 74 -8.20 -6.07 -6.68
C PHE A 74 -7.19 -4.95 -6.90
N SER A 75 -6.33 -4.71 -5.90
CA SER A 75 -5.35 -3.65 -5.93
C SER A 75 -3.98 -4.11 -5.43
N PRO A 76 -3.03 -4.43 -6.32
CA PRO A 76 -3.17 -4.58 -7.78
C PRO A 76 -3.88 -5.87 -8.25
N ASN A 77 -3.30 -7.07 -8.16
CA ASN A 77 -3.96 -8.30 -8.64
C ASN A 77 -4.51 -9.20 -7.53
N THR A 78 -4.31 -8.82 -6.28
CA THR A 78 -4.70 -9.61 -5.11
C THR A 78 -6.01 -9.08 -4.55
N PRO A 79 -7.01 -9.96 -4.32
CA PRO A 79 -8.28 -9.54 -3.73
C PRO A 79 -8.08 -9.09 -2.29
N ASN A 80 -8.67 -7.95 -1.92
CA ASN A 80 -8.70 -7.40 -0.56
C ASN A 80 -7.32 -7.46 0.11
N LEU A 81 -6.28 -7.01 -0.60
CA LEU A 81 -4.91 -7.06 -0.10
C LEU A 81 -4.78 -6.22 1.17
N SER A 82 -4.46 -6.85 2.30
CA SER A 82 -4.26 -6.12 3.56
C SER A 82 -3.02 -5.21 3.52
N LEU A 83 -3.06 -4.12 4.27
CA LEU A 83 -1.92 -3.20 4.41
C LEU A 83 -0.72 -3.90 5.04
N ALA A 84 -0.94 -4.72 6.08
CA ALA A 84 0.13 -5.48 6.73
C ALA A 84 0.82 -6.43 5.76
N THR A 85 0.07 -7.28 5.04
CA THR A 85 0.63 -8.20 4.03
C THR A 85 1.46 -7.42 3.02
N ARG A 86 0.93 -6.32 2.47
CA ARG A 86 1.65 -5.53 1.46
C ARG A 86 2.95 -4.94 1.99
N ARG A 87 2.96 -4.44 3.24
CA ARG A 87 4.13 -3.77 3.83
C ARG A 87 5.19 -4.75 4.28
N ILE A 88 4.78 -5.87 4.88
CA ILE A 88 5.68 -6.96 5.28
C ILE A 88 6.34 -7.57 4.05
N VAL A 89 5.55 -7.95 3.05
CA VAL A 89 6.04 -8.67 1.87
C VAL A 89 6.98 -7.82 0.99
N ASN A 90 6.82 -6.49 0.98
CA ASN A 90 7.75 -5.61 0.29
C ASN A 90 9.12 -5.47 0.97
N ASP A 91 9.27 -5.89 2.23
CA ASP A 91 10.55 -5.95 2.92
C ASP A 91 11.08 -7.40 2.88
N LYS A 92 12.04 -7.63 1.97
CA LYS A 92 12.65 -8.95 1.75
C LYS A 92 13.38 -9.48 2.99
N ASN A 93 13.87 -8.60 3.85
CA ASN A 93 14.55 -9.02 5.07
C ASN A 93 13.54 -9.37 6.16
N LEU A 94 12.48 -8.57 6.32
CA LEU A 94 11.45 -8.85 7.30
C LEU A 94 10.73 -10.17 7.01
N THR A 95 10.31 -10.40 5.76
CA THR A 95 9.74 -11.69 5.34
C THR A 95 10.68 -12.84 5.66
N LYS A 96 11.95 -12.73 5.30
CA LYS A 96 12.96 -13.76 5.58
C LYS A 96 13.08 -14.07 7.08
N ILE A 97 13.10 -13.05 7.94
CA ILE A 97 13.11 -13.22 9.40
C ILE A 97 11.84 -13.95 9.86
N MET A 98 10.67 -13.54 9.39
CA MET A 98 9.39 -14.17 9.77
C MET A 98 9.30 -15.63 9.34
N LEU A 99 9.84 -15.98 8.16
CA LEU A 99 9.93 -17.36 7.68
C LEU A 99 10.95 -18.17 8.49
N SER A 100 12.13 -17.61 8.76
CA SER A 100 13.19 -18.29 9.53
C SER A 100 12.74 -18.62 10.95
N LYS A 101 12.01 -17.71 11.62
CA LYS A 101 11.44 -17.94 12.97
C LYS A 101 10.47 -19.13 13.02
N ARG A 102 9.91 -19.54 11.88
CA ARG A 102 8.99 -20.68 11.73
C ARG A 102 9.65 -21.90 11.08
N ASN A 103 10.99 -21.95 11.06
CA ASN A 103 11.78 -23.02 10.44
C ASN A 103 11.46 -23.26 8.95
N ILE A 104 11.00 -22.22 8.24
CA ILE A 104 10.78 -22.29 6.80
C ILE A 104 12.14 -22.03 6.11
N PRO A 105 12.59 -22.92 5.20
CA PRO A 105 13.89 -22.82 4.55
C PRO A 105 13.99 -21.57 3.69
N VAL A 106 14.92 -20.69 4.05
CA VAL A 106 15.34 -19.51 3.29
C VAL A 106 16.87 -19.52 3.18
N PRO A 107 17.48 -18.91 2.14
CA PRO A 107 18.94 -18.83 2.04
C PRO A 107 19.55 -18.11 3.25
N GLU A 108 20.65 -18.58 3.83
CA GLU A 108 21.31 -17.87 4.93
C GLU A 108 21.90 -16.54 4.44
N GLY A 109 21.66 -15.41 5.14
CA GLY A 109 22.25 -14.12 4.75
C GLY A 109 21.83 -12.94 5.60
N HIS A 110 22.50 -11.80 5.41
CA HIS A 110 22.31 -10.59 6.20
C HIS A 110 22.18 -9.33 5.34
N VAL A 111 21.65 -8.26 5.94
CA VAL A 111 21.61 -6.91 5.37
C VAL A 111 22.87 -6.16 5.75
N PHE A 112 23.49 -5.51 4.76
CA PHE A 112 24.70 -4.71 4.91
C PHE A 112 24.48 -3.31 4.33
N THR A 113 24.96 -2.30 5.04
CA THR A 113 25.06 -0.91 4.55
C THR A 113 26.47 -0.60 4.06
N GLU A 114 27.48 -1.28 4.59
CA GLU A 114 28.89 -1.05 4.30
C GLU A 114 29.54 -2.22 3.57
N LEU A 115 30.30 -1.90 2.52
CA LEU A 115 30.97 -2.90 1.68
C LEU A 115 32.00 -3.72 2.47
N ARG A 116 32.71 -3.11 3.41
CA ARG A 116 33.76 -3.79 4.21
C ARG A 116 33.20 -4.97 5.01
N HIS A 117 32.09 -4.76 5.72
CA HIS A 117 31.42 -5.83 6.47
C HIS A 117 30.83 -6.90 5.54
N ALA A 118 30.28 -6.50 4.40
CA ALA A 118 29.75 -7.43 3.41
C ALA A 118 30.83 -8.35 2.81
N ILE A 119 32.03 -7.81 2.54
CA ILE A 119 33.19 -8.59 2.07
C ILE A 119 33.63 -9.58 3.15
N SER A 120 33.63 -9.18 4.42
CA SER A 120 33.98 -10.08 5.53
C SER A 120 33.05 -11.30 5.57
N PHE A 121 31.74 -11.08 5.42
CA PHE A 121 30.77 -12.16 5.31
C PHE A 121 31.01 -13.05 4.07
N PHE A 122 31.28 -12.43 2.91
CA PHE A 122 31.54 -13.14 1.66
C PHE A 122 32.74 -14.09 1.75
N LYS A 123 33.84 -13.68 2.42
CA LYS A 123 35.05 -14.51 2.56
C LYS A 123 34.78 -15.86 3.24
N ASN A 124 33.72 -15.98 4.02
CA ASN A 124 33.33 -17.21 4.72
C ASN A 124 32.32 -18.07 3.92
N LYS A 125 32.01 -17.70 2.67
CA LYS A 125 31.05 -18.40 1.82
C LYS A 125 31.70 -18.77 0.48
N LYS A 126 31.33 -19.93 -0.07
CA LYS A 126 31.83 -20.38 -1.38
C LYS A 126 31.21 -19.60 -2.55
N LYS A 127 29.91 -19.30 -2.45
CA LYS A 127 29.13 -18.68 -3.53
C LYS A 127 27.97 -17.91 -2.93
N VAL A 128 27.75 -16.68 -3.40
CA VAL A 128 26.74 -15.77 -2.84
C VAL A 128 25.86 -15.13 -3.91
N VAL A 129 24.75 -14.57 -3.44
CA VAL A 129 23.84 -13.71 -4.18
C VAL A 129 23.84 -12.34 -3.52
N ILE A 130 23.95 -11.28 -4.33
CA ILE A 130 23.78 -9.89 -3.88
C ILE A 130 22.49 -9.35 -4.48
N LYS A 131 21.63 -8.78 -3.62
CA LYS A 131 20.36 -8.14 -4.04
C LYS A 131 20.05 -6.89 -3.20
N PRO A 132 19.40 -5.86 -3.76
CA PRO A 132 18.91 -4.74 -2.96
C PRO A 132 17.80 -5.20 -2.00
N LYS A 133 17.74 -4.61 -0.78
CA LYS A 133 16.68 -4.93 0.21
C LYS A 133 15.27 -4.65 -0.30
N VAL A 134 15.13 -3.58 -1.09
CA VAL A 134 13.87 -3.15 -1.69
C VAL A 134 14.04 -3.12 -3.21
N GLY A 135 13.04 -3.62 -3.94
CA GLY A 135 13.03 -3.66 -5.40
C GLY A 135 12.33 -4.90 -5.93
N SER A 136 12.00 -4.90 -7.22
CA SER A 136 11.22 -5.96 -7.88
C SER A 136 11.82 -6.37 -9.23
N GLY A 137 11.49 -7.57 -9.70
CA GLY A 137 11.79 -8.04 -11.06
C GLY A 137 13.27 -8.31 -11.33
N GLY A 138 14.06 -8.65 -10.30
CA GLY A 138 15.48 -8.99 -10.43
C GLY A 138 16.41 -7.80 -10.70
N LYS A 139 15.91 -6.56 -10.69
CA LYS A 139 16.74 -5.36 -10.86
C LYS A 139 17.76 -5.25 -9.73
N GLY A 140 19.03 -5.10 -10.07
CA GLY A 140 20.13 -5.02 -9.11
C GLY A 140 20.51 -6.36 -8.45
N VAL A 141 19.92 -7.48 -8.87
CA VAL A 141 20.30 -8.82 -8.40
C VAL A 141 21.46 -9.34 -9.23
N THR A 142 22.45 -9.91 -8.56
CA THR A 142 23.52 -10.69 -9.18
C THR A 142 23.68 -11.97 -8.37
N ALA A 143 23.52 -13.11 -9.03
CA ALA A 143 23.66 -14.44 -8.44
C ALA A 143 24.98 -15.09 -8.88
N SER A 144 25.33 -16.20 -8.21
CA SER A 144 26.50 -17.02 -8.55
C SER A 144 27.83 -16.28 -8.46
N ILE A 145 27.99 -15.41 -7.46
CA ILE A 145 29.23 -14.65 -7.24
C ILE A 145 30.22 -15.53 -6.48
N GLU A 146 31.40 -15.73 -7.05
CA GLU A 146 32.45 -16.59 -6.49
C GLU A 146 33.76 -15.81 -6.26
N THR A 147 33.95 -14.68 -6.95
CA THR A 147 35.17 -13.87 -6.82
C THR A 147 34.92 -12.52 -6.14
N LEU A 148 35.97 -11.96 -5.53
CA LEU A 148 35.90 -10.64 -4.89
C LEU A 148 35.62 -9.51 -5.90
N GLU A 149 36.12 -9.65 -7.13
CA GLU A 149 35.90 -8.65 -8.18
C GLU A 149 34.45 -8.65 -8.66
N GLU A 150 33.86 -9.83 -8.91
CA GLU A 150 32.43 -9.98 -9.16
C GLU A 150 31.59 -9.40 -8.01
N PHE A 151 32.00 -9.66 -6.77
CA PHE A 151 31.31 -9.15 -5.58
C PHE A 151 31.27 -7.63 -5.56
N LYS A 152 32.39 -6.94 -5.80
CA LYS A 152 32.46 -5.47 -5.83
C LYS A 152 31.58 -4.89 -6.94
N LEU A 153 31.59 -5.50 -8.13
CA LEU A 153 30.76 -5.07 -9.27
C LEU A 153 29.27 -5.25 -8.97
N ALA A 154 28.89 -6.42 -8.45
CA ALA A 154 27.53 -6.73 -8.04
C ALA A 154 27.04 -5.79 -6.94
N TRP A 155 27.88 -5.50 -5.94
CA TRP A 155 27.57 -4.55 -4.88
C TRP A 155 27.29 -3.14 -5.44
N LYS A 156 28.16 -2.64 -6.33
CA LYS A 156 27.97 -1.32 -6.98
C LYS A 156 26.64 -1.28 -7.72
N LYS A 157 26.30 -2.33 -8.48
CA LYS A 157 25.03 -2.44 -9.20
C LYS A 157 23.82 -2.44 -8.25
N ALA A 158 23.88 -3.17 -7.14
CA ALA A 158 22.80 -3.22 -6.16
C ALA A 158 22.62 -1.89 -5.41
N LYS A 159 23.72 -1.19 -5.11
CA LYS A 159 23.73 0.14 -4.46
C LYS A 159 23.04 1.24 -5.26
N LEU A 160 22.97 1.10 -6.58
CA LEU A 160 22.17 2.00 -7.42
C LEU A 160 20.67 1.94 -7.10
N SER A 161 20.21 0.80 -6.56
CA SER A 161 18.78 0.56 -6.28
C SER A 161 18.42 0.70 -4.79
N SER A 162 19.34 0.44 -3.87
CA SER A 162 19.06 0.55 -2.43
C SER A 162 20.32 0.89 -1.62
N LYS A 163 20.13 1.62 -0.51
CA LYS A 163 21.18 1.88 0.48
C LYS A 163 21.50 0.63 1.32
N GLU A 164 20.53 -0.27 1.47
CA GLU A 164 20.65 -1.52 2.22
C GLU A 164 20.70 -2.70 1.25
N ILE A 165 21.75 -3.51 1.32
CA ILE A 165 22.02 -4.59 0.39
C ILE A 165 22.00 -5.92 1.15
N ILE A 166 21.31 -6.91 0.61
CA ILE A 166 21.30 -8.28 1.14
C ILE A 166 22.42 -9.07 0.46
N VAL A 167 23.23 -9.75 1.27
CA VAL A 167 24.19 -10.76 0.80
C VAL A 167 23.79 -12.08 1.44
N GLU A 168 23.56 -13.09 0.62
CA GLU A 168 23.09 -14.40 1.07
C GLU A 168 23.75 -15.55 0.30
N GLY A 169 23.72 -16.75 0.88
CA GLY A 169 24.22 -17.96 0.24
C GLY A 169 23.48 -18.25 -1.07
N HIS A 170 24.22 -18.74 -2.06
CA HIS A 170 23.62 -19.19 -3.31
C HIS A 170 22.92 -20.54 -3.14
N VAL A 171 21.69 -20.64 -3.65
CA VAL A 171 20.94 -21.89 -3.73
C VAL A 171 20.96 -22.37 -5.18
N GLU A 172 21.44 -23.59 -5.39
CA GLU A 172 21.42 -24.25 -6.71
C GLU A 172 20.04 -24.83 -6.99
N GLY A 173 19.57 -24.67 -8.23
CA GLY A 173 18.26 -25.16 -8.68
C GLY A 173 17.53 -24.19 -9.61
N ASP A 174 16.37 -24.61 -10.09
CA ASP A 174 15.54 -23.83 -11.01
C ASP A 174 14.43 -23.08 -10.26
N GLU A 175 14.04 -21.92 -10.79
CA GLU A 175 13.05 -21.04 -10.15
C GLU A 175 11.61 -21.52 -10.41
N LEU A 176 10.90 -21.83 -9.32
CA LEU A 176 9.50 -22.20 -9.24
C LEU A 176 8.69 -21.05 -8.64
N ARG A 177 7.76 -20.49 -9.43
CA ARG A 177 6.73 -19.55 -8.95
C ARG A 177 5.51 -20.33 -8.50
N VAL A 178 5.24 -20.35 -7.21
CA VAL A 178 4.03 -20.97 -6.62
C VAL A 178 3.00 -19.91 -6.28
N PHE A 179 1.74 -20.15 -6.63
CA PHE A 179 0.61 -19.28 -6.30
C PHE A 179 -0.21 -19.93 -5.19
N VAL A 180 -0.37 -19.22 -4.07
CA VAL A 180 -1.17 -19.66 -2.94
C VAL A 180 -2.38 -18.73 -2.80
N LEU A 181 -3.59 -19.28 -2.76
CA LEU A 181 -4.85 -18.58 -2.58
C LEU A 181 -5.60 -19.22 -1.41
N GLY A 182 -5.96 -18.43 -0.40
CA GLY A 182 -6.69 -18.94 0.77
C GLY A 182 -5.99 -20.11 1.48
N GLY A 183 -4.66 -20.07 1.57
CA GLY A 183 -3.86 -21.13 2.18
C GLY A 183 -3.64 -22.37 1.31
N LYS A 184 -4.12 -22.39 0.06
CA LYS A 184 -3.96 -23.52 -0.87
C LYS A 184 -3.14 -23.16 -2.09
N VAL A 185 -2.24 -24.04 -2.49
CA VAL A 185 -1.51 -23.94 -3.75
C VAL A 185 -2.49 -24.14 -4.90
N VAL A 186 -2.64 -23.13 -5.75
CA VAL A 186 -3.58 -23.13 -6.89
C VAL A 186 -2.88 -23.07 -8.25
N ALA A 187 -1.61 -22.71 -8.31
CA ALA A 187 -0.80 -22.82 -9.53
C ALA A 187 0.69 -22.91 -9.19
N ALA A 188 1.47 -23.53 -10.08
CA ALA A 188 2.92 -23.60 -9.94
C ALA A 188 3.59 -23.58 -11.32
N ILE A 189 4.48 -22.61 -11.55
CA ILE A 189 5.09 -22.34 -12.84
C ILE A 189 6.61 -22.30 -12.69
N CYS A 190 7.34 -23.09 -13.49
CA CYS A 190 8.77 -22.85 -13.69
C CYS A 190 8.96 -21.73 -14.72
N ARG A 191 9.85 -20.79 -14.40
CA ARG A 191 10.21 -19.68 -15.29
C ARG A 191 11.56 -19.95 -15.95
N ILE A 192 11.53 -20.19 -17.25
CA ILE A 192 12.73 -20.36 -18.07
C ILE A 192 13.17 -18.97 -18.57
N PRO A 193 14.45 -18.59 -18.47
CA PRO A 193 14.94 -17.35 -19.08
C PRO A 193 14.72 -17.32 -20.59
N ALA A 194 14.82 -16.14 -21.21
CA ALA A 194 14.66 -16.02 -22.66
C ALA A 194 15.69 -16.89 -23.41
N TYR A 195 15.22 -17.64 -24.41
CA TYR A 195 16.06 -18.53 -25.22
C TYR A 195 15.48 -18.73 -26.62
N VAL A 196 16.33 -19.21 -27.53
CA VAL A 196 15.95 -19.78 -28.84
C VAL A 196 16.58 -21.16 -29.04
N ILE A 197 15.98 -21.98 -29.90
CA ILE A 197 16.51 -23.28 -30.30
C ILE A 197 16.94 -23.18 -31.76
N GLY A 198 18.17 -23.59 -32.06
CA GLY A 198 18.66 -23.58 -33.42
C GLY A 198 17.96 -24.59 -34.31
N ASP A 199 17.68 -24.16 -35.53
CA ASP A 199 17.14 -24.99 -36.60
C ASP A 199 18.17 -25.22 -37.73
N GLY A 200 19.40 -24.74 -37.55
CA GLY A 200 20.49 -24.82 -38.52
C GLY A 200 20.30 -23.95 -39.77
N LYS A 201 19.27 -23.09 -39.81
CA LYS A 201 18.92 -22.27 -40.98
C LYS A 201 18.87 -20.78 -40.67
N HIS A 202 18.21 -20.41 -39.58
CA HIS A 202 17.99 -19.02 -39.19
C HIS A 202 19.05 -18.54 -38.20
N THR A 203 19.42 -17.27 -38.29
CA THR A 203 20.23 -16.58 -37.28
C THR A 203 19.49 -16.51 -35.94
N ILE A 204 20.21 -16.31 -34.84
CA ILE A 204 19.60 -16.06 -33.52
C ILE A 204 18.60 -14.90 -33.60
N GLN A 205 18.92 -13.83 -34.33
CA GLN A 205 18.05 -12.67 -34.52
C GLN A 205 16.74 -13.04 -35.23
N GLU A 206 16.79 -13.82 -36.29
CA GLU A 206 15.60 -14.31 -37.01
C GLU A 206 14.76 -15.25 -36.14
N LEU A 207 15.40 -16.15 -35.38
CA LEU A 207 14.71 -17.04 -34.44
C LEU A 207 13.99 -16.23 -33.34
N ILE A 208 14.60 -15.14 -32.85
CA ILE A 208 13.97 -14.22 -31.92
C ILE A 208 12.72 -13.59 -32.55
N GLN A 209 12.81 -13.13 -33.80
CA GLN A 209 11.67 -12.55 -34.52
C GLN A 209 10.53 -13.55 -34.71
N ILE A 210 10.84 -14.79 -35.12
CA ILE A 210 9.87 -15.87 -35.27
C ILE A 210 9.16 -16.15 -33.93
N LYS A 211 9.94 -16.28 -32.86
CA LYS A 211 9.40 -16.53 -31.51
C LYS A 211 8.56 -15.35 -31.01
N ASN A 212 8.98 -14.12 -31.28
CA ASN A 212 8.20 -12.92 -30.93
C ASN A 212 6.86 -12.84 -31.69
N LYS A 213 6.79 -13.28 -32.96
CA LYS A 213 5.52 -13.40 -33.70
C LYS A 213 4.53 -14.36 -33.03
N LYS A 214 5.01 -15.41 -32.38
CA LYS A 214 4.16 -16.29 -31.56
C LYS A 214 3.78 -15.63 -30.23
N ARG A 215 4.72 -14.97 -29.56
CA ARG A 215 4.49 -14.32 -28.26
C ARG A 215 3.42 -13.23 -28.30
N VAL A 216 3.25 -12.53 -29.43
CA VAL A 216 2.17 -11.54 -29.60
C VAL A 216 0.77 -12.16 -29.61
N LEU A 217 0.66 -13.46 -29.86
CA LEU A 217 -0.60 -14.21 -29.88
C LEU A 217 -1.01 -14.75 -28.51
N ASN A 218 -0.16 -14.58 -27.48
CA ASN A 218 -0.47 -14.97 -26.11
C ASN A 218 -0.80 -13.73 -25.26
N PRO A 219 -1.99 -13.64 -24.62
CA PRO A 219 -2.41 -12.49 -23.83
C PRO A 219 -1.45 -12.06 -22.71
N SER A 220 -0.71 -13.00 -22.12
CA SER A 220 0.28 -12.72 -21.06
C SER A 220 1.63 -12.25 -21.61
N THR A 221 2.05 -12.68 -22.81
CA THR A 221 3.38 -12.35 -23.35
C THR A 221 3.36 -11.28 -24.44
N LYS A 222 2.19 -10.87 -24.95
CA LYS A 222 2.09 -9.99 -26.13
C LYS A 222 2.84 -8.67 -26.06
N LYS A 223 3.05 -8.14 -24.84
CA LYS A 223 3.77 -6.89 -24.58
C LYS A 223 5.22 -7.08 -24.16
N TYR A 224 5.68 -8.33 -24.08
CA TYR A 224 6.98 -8.69 -23.55
C TYR A 224 7.77 -9.42 -24.65
N PRO A 225 8.27 -8.69 -25.66
CA PRO A 225 9.17 -9.28 -26.63
C PRO A 225 10.44 -9.77 -25.92
N ILE A 226 11.11 -10.72 -26.55
CA ILE A 226 12.41 -11.22 -26.09
C ILE A 226 13.44 -10.10 -26.12
N GLN A 227 14.14 -9.93 -24.99
CA GLN A 227 15.26 -9.00 -24.84
C GLN A 227 16.54 -9.80 -24.67
N VAL A 228 17.58 -9.42 -25.41
CA VAL A 228 18.92 -10.03 -25.32
C VAL A 228 19.75 -9.23 -24.33
N ASN A 229 20.17 -9.87 -23.24
CA ASN A 229 20.93 -9.26 -22.16
C ASN A 229 22.26 -9.98 -21.89
N LEU A 230 22.70 -10.80 -22.84
CA LEU A 230 23.98 -11.51 -22.83
C LEU A 230 24.80 -11.04 -24.04
N ASP A 231 26.12 -11.06 -23.88
CA ASP A 231 27.05 -10.75 -24.97
C ASP A 231 27.15 -11.97 -25.90
N ILE A 232 26.30 -12.00 -26.92
CA ILE A 232 26.19 -13.08 -27.91
C ILE A 232 26.11 -12.47 -29.31
N ASP A 233 26.73 -13.14 -30.28
CA ASP A 233 26.58 -12.77 -31.69
C ASP A 233 25.22 -13.23 -32.21
N THR A 234 24.29 -12.28 -32.36
CA THR A 234 22.92 -12.56 -32.83
C THR A 234 22.84 -12.93 -34.30
N ASN A 235 23.92 -12.74 -35.08
CA ASN A 235 23.99 -13.12 -36.49
C ASN A 235 24.45 -14.57 -36.69
N LYS A 236 24.90 -15.25 -35.63
CA LYS A 236 25.25 -16.68 -35.68
C LYS A 236 24.01 -17.50 -36.03
N ILE A 237 24.17 -18.50 -36.91
CA ILE A 237 23.19 -19.57 -37.14
C ILE A 237 23.49 -20.72 -36.16
N PRO A 238 22.67 -20.93 -35.13
CA PRO A 238 22.86 -22.03 -34.18
C PRO A 238 22.52 -23.37 -34.84
N ALA A 239 23.28 -24.41 -34.46
CA ALA A 239 23.10 -25.76 -34.96
C ALA A 239 21.70 -26.31 -34.60
N VAL A 240 21.25 -27.32 -35.35
CA VAL A 240 19.96 -27.98 -35.10
C VAL A 240 19.91 -28.47 -33.64
N LYS A 241 18.89 -28.04 -32.89
CA LYS A 241 18.67 -28.29 -31.46
C LYS A 241 19.67 -27.63 -30.50
N GLU A 242 20.54 -26.73 -30.95
CA GLU A 242 21.40 -25.93 -30.08
C GLU A 242 20.52 -24.99 -29.23
N PHE A 243 20.60 -25.11 -27.91
CA PHE A 243 19.94 -24.21 -26.96
C PHE A 243 20.77 -22.96 -26.74
N VAL A 244 20.25 -21.81 -27.19
CA VAL A 244 20.91 -20.51 -27.03
C VAL A 244 20.15 -19.70 -25.98
N LEU A 245 20.82 -19.47 -24.85
CA LEU A 245 20.31 -18.61 -23.78
C LEU A 245 20.51 -17.14 -24.16
N LEU A 246 19.49 -16.31 -23.97
CA LEU A 246 19.49 -14.89 -24.34
C LEU A 246 19.49 -13.95 -23.11
N SER A 247 19.15 -14.48 -21.94
CA SER A 247 19.10 -13.75 -20.67
C SER A 247 19.52 -14.65 -19.52
N SER A 248 20.23 -14.10 -18.54
CA SER A 248 20.60 -14.80 -17.30
C SER A 248 19.50 -14.75 -16.22
N VAL A 249 18.41 -13.99 -16.44
CA VAL A 249 17.33 -13.79 -15.48
C VAL A 249 16.04 -14.44 -15.97
N SER A 250 15.46 -15.29 -15.14
CA SER A 250 14.15 -15.93 -15.34
C SER A 250 12.98 -14.96 -15.16
N ASN A 251 12.75 -14.10 -16.16
CA ASN A 251 11.67 -13.10 -16.12
C ASN A 251 10.84 -13.12 -17.41
N ILE A 252 9.55 -13.41 -17.29
CA ILE A 252 8.59 -13.42 -18.41
C ILE A 252 8.56 -12.06 -19.14
N GLY A 253 8.69 -10.97 -18.38
CA GLY A 253 8.73 -9.59 -18.91
C GLY A 253 9.95 -9.29 -19.78
N LEU A 254 11.02 -10.10 -19.69
CA LEU A 254 12.24 -9.99 -20.50
C LEU A 254 12.29 -11.03 -21.63
N GLY A 255 11.18 -11.72 -21.92
CA GLY A 255 11.16 -12.77 -22.94
C GLY A 255 11.18 -14.20 -22.42
N GLY A 256 11.18 -14.39 -21.10
CA GLY A 256 11.13 -15.73 -20.50
C GLY A 256 9.84 -16.48 -20.83
N GLU A 257 9.84 -17.77 -20.51
CA GLU A 257 8.74 -18.70 -20.76
C GLU A 257 8.27 -19.38 -19.48
N SER A 258 6.99 -19.76 -19.48
CA SER A 258 6.32 -20.42 -18.37
C SER A 258 6.01 -21.87 -18.70
N VAL A 259 6.37 -22.77 -17.79
CA VAL A 259 6.01 -24.19 -17.83
C VAL A 259 5.19 -24.51 -16.58
N ASN A 260 3.98 -25.01 -16.75
CA ASN A 260 3.16 -25.44 -15.61
C ASN A 260 3.67 -26.78 -15.05
N LEU A 261 3.89 -26.81 -13.74
CA LEU A 261 4.45 -27.94 -13.01
C LEU A 261 3.56 -28.44 -11.87
N ILE A 262 2.38 -27.86 -11.63
CA ILE A 262 1.61 -28.14 -10.40
C ILE A 262 1.34 -29.62 -10.15
N GLU A 263 1.04 -30.38 -11.20
CA GLU A 263 0.76 -31.83 -11.14
C GLU A 263 2.02 -32.69 -10.91
N TYR A 264 3.21 -32.12 -11.11
CA TYR A 264 4.49 -32.81 -11.00
C TYR A 264 5.24 -32.46 -9.70
N LEU A 265 4.77 -31.47 -8.95
CA LEU A 265 5.45 -31.05 -7.73
C LEU A 265 5.32 -32.12 -6.64
N HIS A 266 6.44 -32.38 -5.95
CA HIS A 266 6.40 -33.22 -4.77
C HIS A 266 5.49 -32.59 -3.68
N PRO A 267 4.63 -33.36 -2.99
CA PRO A 267 3.68 -32.82 -2.01
C PRO A 267 4.30 -32.00 -0.87
N SER A 268 5.56 -32.26 -0.49
CA SER A 268 6.24 -31.46 0.54
C SER A 268 6.56 -30.04 0.07
N ILE A 269 6.77 -29.80 -1.23
CA ILE A 269 6.97 -28.44 -1.78
C ILE A 269 5.66 -27.65 -1.72
N ILE A 270 4.53 -28.33 -1.96
CA ILE A 270 3.19 -27.77 -1.76
C ILE A 270 3.01 -27.38 -0.29
N LYS A 271 3.27 -28.29 0.65
CA LYS A 271 3.19 -28.02 2.10
C LYS A 271 4.11 -26.89 2.55
N LEU A 272 5.32 -26.78 1.97
CA LEU A 272 6.23 -25.67 2.21
C LEU A 272 5.57 -24.34 1.81
N ALA A 273 4.96 -24.26 0.64
CA ALA A 273 4.26 -23.07 0.18
C ALA A 273 3.04 -22.71 1.04
N GLU A 274 2.26 -23.69 1.48
CA GLU A 274 1.15 -23.48 2.42
C GLU A 274 1.64 -22.98 3.79
N SER A 275 2.79 -23.49 4.26
CA SER A 275 3.42 -23.03 5.51
C SER A 275 3.89 -21.57 5.42
N VAL A 276 4.37 -21.14 4.25
CA VAL A 276 4.70 -19.73 4.00
C VAL A 276 3.45 -18.86 4.10
N TRP A 277 2.31 -19.31 3.58
CA TRP A 277 1.06 -18.56 3.71
C TRP A 277 0.67 -18.37 5.19
N ASN A 278 0.78 -19.41 6.01
CA ASN A 278 0.51 -19.32 7.46
C ASN A 278 1.45 -18.34 8.19
N ALA A 279 2.65 -18.11 7.64
CA ALA A 279 3.63 -17.19 8.22
C ALA A 279 3.39 -15.72 7.88
N ILE A 280 2.58 -15.42 6.85
CA ILE A 280 2.31 -14.06 6.39
C ILE A 280 0.89 -13.65 6.80
N PRO A 281 0.76 -12.60 7.63
CA PRO A 281 -0.53 -12.28 8.23
C PRO A 281 -1.52 -11.72 7.20
N HIS A 282 -2.80 -12.07 7.38
CA HIS A 282 -3.95 -11.58 6.61
C HIS A 282 -3.80 -11.73 5.08
N ALA A 283 -2.99 -12.68 4.61
CA ALA A 283 -2.77 -12.89 3.20
C ALA A 283 -3.97 -13.59 2.54
N THR A 284 -4.54 -12.98 1.51
CA THR A 284 -5.56 -13.63 0.67
C THR A 284 -4.93 -14.41 -0.47
N GLN A 285 -3.88 -13.85 -1.08
CA GLN A 285 -3.14 -14.42 -2.19
C GLN A 285 -1.64 -14.09 -2.08
N LEU A 286 -0.78 -15.06 -2.36
CA LEU A 286 0.68 -14.90 -2.40
C LEU A 286 1.27 -15.54 -3.66
N GLY A 287 2.32 -14.94 -4.20
CA GLY A 287 3.25 -15.58 -5.13
C GLY A 287 4.58 -15.83 -4.46
N LEU A 288 5.00 -17.09 -4.43
CA LEU A 288 6.24 -17.50 -3.82
C LEU A 288 7.25 -17.82 -4.90
N ASP A 289 8.45 -17.29 -4.78
CA ASP A 289 9.59 -17.67 -5.60
C ASP A 289 10.43 -18.66 -4.80
N ILE A 290 10.41 -19.91 -5.24
CA ILE A 290 11.13 -21.03 -4.63
C ILE A 290 12.21 -21.45 -5.61
N ILE A 291 13.43 -21.69 -5.13
CA ILE A 291 14.43 -22.42 -5.90
C ILE A 291 14.42 -23.86 -5.43
N ALA A 292 14.29 -24.79 -6.37
CA ALA A 292 14.33 -26.23 -6.09
C ALA A 292 15.34 -26.94 -6.98
N ASN A 293 16.18 -27.78 -6.38
CA ASN A 293 17.18 -28.58 -7.09
C ASN A 293 16.51 -29.73 -7.89
N ASN A 294 15.45 -30.33 -7.35
CA ASN A 294 14.58 -31.28 -8.03
C ASN A 294 13.11 -31.04 -7.66
N PHE A 295 12.26 -30.69 -8.64
CA PHE A 295 10.83 -30.43 -8.42
C PHE A 295 10.02 -31.63 -7.91
N THR A 296 10.50 -32.85 -8.14
CA THR A 296 9.80 -34.11 -7.84
C THR A 296 10.24 -34.78 -6.55
N GLU A 297 11.21 -34.20 -5.84
CA GLU A 297 11.74 -34.73 -4.58
C GLU A 297 11.27 -33.94 -3.36
N ASN A 298 11.50 -34.52 -2.18
CA ASN A 298 11.19 -33.88 -0.90
C ASN A 298 11.82 -32.48 -0.80
N ALA A 299 11.15 -31.55 -0.14
CA ALA A 299 11.58 -30.15 -0.01
C ALA A 299 12.80 -29.98 0.90
N SER A 300 13.01 -30.89 1.87
CA SER A 300 14.12 -30.82 2.81
C SER A 300 15.47 -30.84 2.08
N ASN A 301 16.31 -29.84 2.34
CA ASN A 301 17.61 -29.62 1.68
C ASN A 301 17.55 -29.50 0.14
N ASN A 302 16.36 -29.32 -0.43
CA ASN A 302 16.12 -29.31 -1.87
C ASN A 302 15.44 -28.02 -2.33
N ALA A 303 14.49 -27.49 -1.55
CA ALA A 303 13.68 -26.34 -1.92
C ALA A 303 13.79 -25.21 -0.87
N TYR A 304 14.04 -23.99 -1.35
CA TYR A 304 14.23 -22.80 -0.52
C TYR A 304 13.37 -21.64 -1.02
N VAL A 305 12.71 -20.94 -0.10
CA VAL A 305 11.90 -19.75 -0.41
C VAL A 305 12.84 -18.55 -0.55
N ILE A 306 12.85 -17.95 -1.73
CA ILE A 306 13.74 -16.85 -2.10
C ILE A 306 13.07 -15.49 -1.94
N GLU A 307 11.79 -15.42 -2.31
CA GLU A 307 10.99 -14.20 -2.25
C GLU A 307 9.50 -14.53 -2.09
N VAL A 308 8.80 -13.69 -1.34
CA VAL A 308 7.34 -13.70 -1.22
C VAL A 308 6.82 -12.46 -1.92
N ASN A 309 5.71 -12.57 -2.66
CA ASN A 309 5.10 -11.48 -3.40
C ASN A 309 3.61 -11.36 -3.06
N ALA A 310 3.16 -10.16 -2.71
CA ALA A 310 1.76 -9.87 -2.43
C ALA A 310 0.94 -9.54 -3.69
N ASP A 311 1.60 -9.38 -4.84
CA ASP A 311 1.00 -9.08 -6.15
C ASP A 311 1.53 -10.06 -7.22
N PRO A 312 1.13 -11.34 -7.17
CA PRO A 312 1.58 -12.29 -8.17
C PRO A 312 0.89 -12.06 -9.52
N ALA A 313 1.65 -12.21 -10.61
CA ALA A 313 1.13 -12.05 -11.96
C ALA A 313 0.26 -13.24 -12.38
N VAL A 314 -1.04 -13.19 -12.06
CA VAL A 314 -2.03 -14.26 -12.34
C VAL A 314 -2.12 -14.62 -13.84
N ALA A 315 -1.79 -13.69 -14.74
CA ALA A 315 -1.76 -13.96 -16.19
C ALA A 315 -0.77 -15.07 -16.57
N THR A 316 0.33 -15.23 -15.84
CA THR A 316 1.39 -16.20 -16.17
C THR A 316 0.91 -17.66 -16.10
N PRO A 317 0.24 -18.12 -15.01
CA PRO A 317 -0.30 -19.48 -14.97
C PRO A 317 -1.55 -19.67 -15.84
N VAL A 318 -2.36 -18.62 -16.06
CA VAL A 318 -3.54 -18.69 -16.91
C VAL A 318 -3.16 -18.92 -18.37
N PHE A 319 -2.17 -18.16 -18.87
CA PHE A 319 -1.70 -18.22 -20.25
C PHE A 319 -0.28 -18.80 -20.32
N THR A 320 -0.05 -19.93 -19.64
CA THR A 320 1.26 -20.60 -19.59
C THR A 320 1.71 -21.07 -20.98
N MET A 321 3.00 -20.98 -21.30
CA MET A 321 3.46 -21.40 -22.64
C MET A 321 3.40 -22.91 -22.82
N TYR A 322 3.77 -23.67 -21.79
CA TYR A 322 3.79 -25.15 -21.82
C TYR A 322 3.06 -25.74 -20.61
N GLY A 323 2.51 -26.94 -20.81
CA GLY A 323 1.72 -27.68 -19.82
C GLY A 323 0.28 -27.18 -19.70
N ASN A 324 -0.47 -27.76 -18.75
CA ASN A 324 -1.88 -27.44 -18.55
C ASN A 324 -2.10 -25.97 -18.21
N THR A 325 -3.15 -25.37 -18.78
CA THR A 325 -3.49 -23.96 -18.56
C THR A 325 -4.39 -23.79 -17.34
N MET A 326 -4.23 -22.70 -16.58
CA MET A 326 -5.04 -22.42 -15.38
C MET A 326 -6.20 -21.46 -15.66
N PHE A 327 -6.98 -21.67 -16.73
CA PHE A 327 -8.07 -20.76 -17.14
C PHE A 327 -9.16 -20.53 -16.08
N HIS A 328 -9.35 -21.49 -15.17
CA HIS A 328 -10.32 -21.39 -14.07
C HIS A 328 -9.81 -20.59 -12.87
N LEU A 329 -8.52 -20.21 -12.83
CA LEU A 329 -7.92 -19.50 -11.70
C LEU A 329 -8.60 -18.15 -11.38
N PRO A 330 -8.97 -17.30 -12.36
CA PRO A 330 -9.75 -16.09 -12.07
C PRO A 330 -11.09 -16.36 -11.37
N ASN A 331 -11.78 -17.45 -11.73
CA ASN A 331 -13.02 -17.86 -11.07
C ASN A 331 -12.75 -18.32 -9.63
N LEU A 332 -11.68 -19.08 -9.40
CA LEU A 332 -11.29 -19.48 -8.04
C LEU A 332 -11.00 -18.28 -7.16
N ILE A 333 -10.25 -17.29 -7.68
CA ILE A 333 -9.95 -16.05 -6.96
C ILE A 333 -11.25 -15.30 -6.63
N LEU A 334 -12.15 -15.14 -7.59
CA LEU A 334 -13.44 -14.46 -7.38
C LEU A 334 -14.29 -15.19 -6.33
N ASN A 335 -14.46 -16.50 -6.46
CA ASN A 335 -15.24 -17.32 -5.53
C ASN A 335 -14.68 -17.26 -4.11
N TYR A 336 -13.35 -17.35 -3.96
CA TYR A 336 -12.69 -17.16 -2.66
C TYR A 336 -12.99 -15.79 -2.07
N SER A 337 -12.95 -14.74 -2.90
CA SER A 337 -13.19 -13.36 -2.46
C SER A 337 -14.63 -13.13 -2.01
N LEU A 338 -15.61 -13.71 -2.72
CA LEU A 338 -17.02 -13.66 -2.34
C LEU A 338 -17.25 -14.39 -1.00
N LYS A 339 -16.68 -15.58 -0.84
CA LYS A 339 -16.75 -16.33 0.42
C LYS A 339 -16.15 -15.55 1.59
N LEU A 340 -15.01 -14.91 1.39
CA LEU A 340 -14.35 -14.08 2.41
C LEU A 340 -15.24 -12.91 2.87
N LEU A 341 -15.97 -12.27 1.94
CA LEU A 341 -16.94 -11.23 2.30
C LEU A 341 -18.09 -11.77 3.16
N GLU A 342 -18.58 -12.98 2.89
CA GLU A 342 -19.63 -13.61 3.69
C GLU A 342 -19.14 -14.00 5.09
N ASP A 343 -17.94 -14.56 5.19
CA ASP A 343 -17.35 -15.01 6.45
C ASP A 343 -17.04 -13.82 7.39
N ASN A 344 -16.50 -12.73 6.86
CA ASN A 344 -16.24 -11.51 7.63
C ASN A 344 -17.52 -10.92 8.25
N LYS A 345 -18.66 -11.02 7.56
CA LYS A 345 -19.96 -10.58 8.09
C LYS A 345 -20.44 -11.43 9.25
N LYS A 346 -20.30 -12.75 9.16
CA LYS A 346 -20.69 -13.69 10.23
C LYS A 346 -19.84 -13.49 11.48
N GLN A 347 -18.55 -13.18 11.33
CA GLN A 347 -17.67 -12.88 12.46
C GLN A 347 -18.03 -11.56 13.16
N ASN A 348 -18.46 -10.55 12.40
CA ASN A 348 -18.87 -9.27 12.98
C ASN A 348 -20.21 -9.34 13.74
N SER A 349 -21.09 -10.31 13.45
CA SER A 349 -22.37 -10.48 14.16
C SER A 349 -22.29 -11.27 15.48
N ASN A 350 -21.16 -11.94 15.77
CA ASN A 350 -21.02 -12.87 16.92
C ASN A 350 -20.08 -12.38 18.03
N ARG A 351 -19.78 -11.08 18.11
CA ARG A 351 -18.87 -10.54 19.15
C ARG A 351 -19.62 -10.31 20.46
N ASN A 352 -19.58 -11.30 21.35
CA ASN A 352 -19.86 -11.14 22.78
C ASN A 352 -18.54 -11.30 23.55
N SER A 353 -18.12 -10.26 24.26
CA SER A 353 -16.82 -10.23 24.93
C SER A 353 -16.95 -10.36 26.45
N LYS A 354 -16.01 -11.09 27.06
CA LYS A 354 -15.71 -11.07 28.50
C LYS A 354 -14.34 -10.45 28.68
N VAL A 355 -14.26 -9.48 29.60
CA VAL A 355 -13.02 -8.77 29.95
C VAL A 355 -12.17 -9.66 30.85
N ALA A 356 -10.88 -9.80 30.52
CA ALA A 356 -9.88 -10.37 31.42
C ALA A 356 -8.95 -9.24 31.91
N GLU A 357 -8.64 -9.25 33.21
CA GLU A 357 -7.74 -8.30 33.86
C GLU A 357 -6.29 -8.78 33.91
N ASN A 358 -5.40 -7.79 33.80
CA ASN A 358 -3.99 -7.71 34.26
C ASN A 358 -2.87 -8.42 33.48
N SER A 359 -1.89 -7.60 33.07
CA SER A 359 -0.52 -7.63 33.63
C SER A 359 0.16 -6.25 33.47
N LYS A 360 0.90 -5.80 34.49
CA LYS A 360 1.58 -4.49 34.50
C LYS A 360 2.96 -4.61 33.86
N ASN A 361 3.07 -4.27 32.58
CA ASN A 361 4.36 -3.94 31.97
C ASN A 361 4.65 -2.45 32.20
N ILE A 362 5.87 -2.14 32.67
CA ILE A 362 6.30 -0.76 32.93
C ILE A 362 6.48 -0.05 31.59
N VAL A 363 5.56 0.84 31.25
CA VAL A 363 5.67 1.72 30.09
C VAL A 363 6.50 2.94 30.47
N SER A 364 7.56 3.23 29.70
CA SER A 364 8.35 4.47 29.85
C SER A 364 7.44 5.69 29.80
N GLU A 365 7.45 6.57 30.79
CA GLU A 365 6.65 7.81 30.81
C GLU A 365 7.16 8.89 29.84
N VAL A 366 8.35 8.70 29.24
CA VAL A 366 8.93 9.65 28.29
C VAL A 366 8.32 9.48 26.90
N PHE A 367 7.64 10.52 26.41
CA PHE A 367 7.07 10.57 25.07
C PHE A 367 8.12 10.87 23.99
N PRO A 368 8.02 10.24 22.80
CA PRO A 368 8.89 10.56 21.66
C PRO A 368 8.75 12.01 21.17
N LYS A 369 9.86 12.60 20.71
CA LYS A 369 9.93 13.97 20.19
C LYS A 369 9.63 14.11 18.69
N ASN A 370 8.85 13.19 18.12
CA ASN A 370 8.32 13.32 16.77
C ASN A 370 6.97 12.60 16.66
N THR A 371 6.10 13.14 15.81
CA THR A 371 4.71 12.69 15.64
C THR A 371 4.59 11.21 15.29
N PHE A 372 5.44 10.73 14.39
CA PHE A 372 5.36 9.37 13.89
C PHE A 372 5.68 8.33 14.98
N ASP A 373 6.77 8.54 15.70
CA ASP A 373 7.14 7.68 16.81
C ASP A 373 6.15 7.81 17.97
N LEU A 374 5.60 9.00 18.21
CA LEU A 374 4.58 9.23 19.24
C LEU A 374 3.32 8.40 18.96
N GLN A 375 2.84 8.37 17.71
CA GLN A 375 1.68 7.56 17.33
C GLN A 375 1.93 6.05 17.57
N VAL A 376 3.08 5.53 17.14
CA VAL A 376 3.45 4.12 17.35
C VAL A 376 3.66 3.81 18.84
N TYR A 377 4.22 4.76 19.59
CA TYR A 377 4.40 4.64 21.03
C TYR A 377 3.06 4.55 21.75
N LEU A 378 2.08 5.41 21.45
CA LEU A 378 0.74 5.37 22.07
C LEU A 378 0.04 4.03 21.82
N LEU A 379 0.16 3.48 20.60
CA LEU A 379 -0.35 2.15 20.30
C LEU A 379 0.29 1.05 21.17
N ARG A 380 1.62 1.03 21.27
CA ARG A 380 2.34 0.02 22.05
C ARG A 380 2.04 0.15 23.54
N ARG A 381 1.97 1.38 24.04
CA ARG A 381 1.56 1.68 25.42
C ARG A 381 0.18 1.11 25.72
N ALA A 382 -0.83 1.42 24.90
CA ALA A 382 -2.19 0.92 25.09
C ALA A 382 -2.26 -0.62 25.03
N ALA A 383 -1.43 -1.26 24.18
CA ALA A 383 -1.33 -2.71 24.11
C ALA A 383 -0.72 -3.32 25.39
N TYR A 384 0.37 -2.74 25.91
CA TYR A 384 0.96 -3.16 27.18
C TYR A 384 -0.01 -2.98 28.35
N GLU A 385 -0.73 -1.86 28.41
CA GLU A 385 -1.75 -1.60 29.44
C GLU A 385 -2.93 -2.58 29.33
N LYS A 386 -3.20 -3.16 28.14
CA LYS A 386 -4.18 -4.23 27.94
C LYS A 386 -3.63 -5.63 28.27
N GLY A 387 -2.35 -5.75 28.61
CA GLY A 387 -1.71 -7.05 28.83
C GLY A 387 -1.51 -7.87 27.55
N LEU A 388 -1.43 -7.20 26.40
CA LEU A 388 -1.13 -7.82 25.11
C LEU A 388 0.38 -7.89 24.89
N ASP A 389 0.81 -8.95 24.21
CA ASP A 389 2.21 -9.12 23.82
C ASP A 389 2.52 -8.25 22.61
N VAL A 390 3.61 -7.47 22.69
CA VAL A 390 4.01 -6.52 21.65
C VAL A 390 5.36 -6.90 21.09
N GLU A 391 5.43 -7.13 19.78
CA GLU A 391 6.66 -7.39 19.06
C GLU A 391 6.94 -6.27 18.05
N LYS A 392 8.08 -5.57 18.22
CA LYS A 392 8.57 -4.59 17.25
C LYS A 392 9.27 -5.32 16.10
N LEU A 393 8.57 -5.49 14.97
CA LEU A 393 9.14 -6.09 13.76
C LEU A 393 10.01 -5.11 12.97
N SER A 394 9.65 -3.84 12.98
CA SER A 394 10.46 -2.74 12.44
C SER A 394 10.11 -1.43 13.14
N ASN A 395 10.69 -0.30 12.71
CA ASN A 395 10.27 1.02 13.22
C ASN A 395 8.80 1.32 12.89
N SER A 396 8.32 0.84 11.74
CA SER A 396 6.96 1.08 11.25
C SER A 396 5.98 -0.04 11.56
N ILE A 397 6.44 -1.27 11.80
CA ILE A 397 5.57 -2.44 11.95
C ILE A 397 5.63 -2.98 13.37
N THR A 398 4.46 -3.06 14.00
CA THR A 398 4.26 -3.62 15.34
C THR A 398 3.30 -4.79 15.22
N ALA A 399 3.66 -5.97 15.74
CA ALA A 399 2.73 -7.06 15.95
C ALA A 399 2.22 -7.00 17.39
N VAL A 400 0.91 -7.17 17.56
CA VAL A 400 0.23 -7.22 18.85
C VAL A 400 -0.49 -8.57 18.92
N LYS A 401 -0.23 -9.33 19.99
CA LYS A 401 -0.74 -10.69 20.17
C LYS A 401 -1.55 -10.76 21.45
N SER A 402 -2.65 -11.50 21.40
CA SER A 402 -3.36 -11.90 22.61
C SER A 402 -2.55 -12.95 23.36
N SER A 403 -2.54 -12.86 24.68
CA SER A 403 -1.97 -13.86 25.58
C SER A 403 -2.94 -15.01 25.87
N THR A 404 -4.22 -14.84 25.56
CA THR A 404 -5.30 -15.80 25.88
C THR A 404 -5.81 -16.59 24.68
N ASN A 405 -5.51 -16.15 23.46
CA ASN A 405 -5.87 -16.83 22.23
C ASN A 405 -4.79 -16.60 21.15
N ASP A 406 -4.85 -17.36 20.06
CA ASP A 406 -3.88 -17.24 18.96
C ASP A 406 -4.11 -16.00 18.06
N LYS A 407 -4.85 -14.98 18.52
CA LYS A 407 -5.11 -13.78 17.72
C LYS A 407 -3.88 -12.87 17.71
N GLU A 408 -3.41 -12.57 16.50
CA GLU A 408 -2.30 -11.67 16.24
C GLU A 408 -2.73 -10.62 15.22
N ILE A 409 -2.57 -9.34 15.55
CA ILE A 409 -2.84 -8.21 14.66
C ILE A 409 -1.57 -7.40 14.43
N TYR A 410 -1.34 -7.03 13.19
CA TYR A 410 -0.19 -6.21 12.79
C TYR A 410 -0.63 -4.78 12.57
N PHE A 411 0.20 -3.82 12.94
CA PHE A 411 -0.04 -2.39 12.76
C PHE A 411 1.10 -1.77 11.98
N VAL A 412 0.76 -0.88 11.05
CA VAL A 412 1.72 -0.13 10.23
C VAL A 412 1.59 1.35 10.56
N ASN A 413 2.57 1.90 11.25
CA ASN A 413 2.61 3.31 11.69
C ASN A 413 1.39 3.71 12.53
N GLY A 414 0.91 2.79 13.37
CA GLY A 414 -0.33 2.98 14.14
C GLY A 414 -1.60 2.54 13.40
N MET A 415 -1.61 2.51 12.05
CA MET A 415 -2.76 2.03 11.28
C MET A 415 -2.94 0.52 11.47
N CYS A 416 -4.18 0.08 11.65
CA CYS A 416 -4.49 -1.35 11.71
C CYS A 416 -4.13 -2.00 10.36
N GLY A 417 -3.39 -3.11 10.41
CA GLY A 417 -2.88 -3.81 9.25
C GLY A 417 -3.93 -4.62 8.49
N GLU A 418 -5.07 -4.92 9.12
CA GLU A 418 -6.24 -5.54 8.48
C GLU A 418 -6.94 -4.58 7.51
N THR A 419 -6.77 -3.27 7.69
CA THR A 419 -7.24 -2.27 6.72
C THR A 419 -6.68 -2.58 5.34
N LEU A 420 -7.56 -2.60 4.33
CA LEU A 420 -7.15 -2.90 2.96
C LEU A 420 -6.17 -1.86 2.45
N PHE A 421 -5.16 -2.30 1.68
CA PHE A 421 -4.14 -1.44 1.06
C PHE A 421 -4.76 -0.40 0.11
N SER A 422 -5.93 -0.70 -0.45
CA SER A 422 -6.75 0.19 -1.25
C SER A 422 -7.32 1.38 -0.48
N THR A 423 -7.50 1.27 0.83
CA THR A 423 -8.02 2.33 1.70
C THR A 423 -7.12 3.56 1.69
N PRO A 424 -5.82 3.50 2.05
CA PRO A 424 -4.93 4.66 1.96
C PRO A 424 -4.74 5.21 0.54
N LEU A 425 -4.80 4.35 -0.49
CA LEU A 425 -4.78 4.81 -1.89
C LEU A 425 -6.04 5.59 -2.27
N THR A 426 -7.17 5.25 -1.63
CA THR A 426 -8.45 5.92 -1.84
C THR A 426 -8.48 7.24 -1.08
N THR A 427 -8.15 7.24 0.22
CA THR A 427 -8.19 8.43 1.07
C THR A 427 -7.20 9.51 0.65
N THR A 428 -6.07 9.14 0.01
CA THR A 428 -5.12 10.13 -0.57
C THR A 428 -5.57 10.72 -1.90
N ASN A 429 -6.63 10.17 -2.52
CA ASN A 429 -7.26 10.71 -3.71
C ASN A 429 -8.64 11.29 -3.36
N LYS A 430 -8.69 12.62 -3.24
CA LYS A 430 -9.89 13.33 -2.78
C LYS A 430 -11.12 13.08 -3.66
N GLN A 431 -10.96 13.08 -4.99
CA GLN A 431 -12.07 12.81 -5.91
C GLN A 431 -12.62 11.39 -5.73
N ARG A 432 -11.74 10.38 -5.62
CA ARG A 432 -12.19 9.01 -5.45
C ARG A 432 -12.92 8.78 -4.14
N THR A 433 -12.44 9.39 -3.06
CA THR A 433 -13.12 9.36 -1.76
C THR A 433 -14.52 9.94 -1.89
N LYS A 434 -14.65 11.11 -2.52
CA LYS A 434 -15.96 11.74 -2.79
C LYS A 434 -16.87 10.85 -3.63
N ASP A 435 -16.36 10.25 -4.71
CA ASP A 435 -17.16 9.39 -5.59
C ASP A 435 -17.74 8.18 -4.83
N LEU A 436 -17.00 7.61 -3.87
CA LEU A 436 -17.49 6.52 -3.02
C LEU A 436 -18.53 7.00 -2.01
N LEU A 437 -18.31 8.16 -1.38
CA LEU A 437 -19.24 8.73 -0.41
C LEU A 437 -20.55 9.18 -1.07
N SER A 438 -20.48 9.88 -2.21
CA SER A 438 -21.65 10.32 -2.97
C SER A 438 -22.52 9.16 -3.46
N LYS A 439 -21.92 8.01 -3.82
CA LYS A 439 -22.68 6.79 -4.18
C LYS A 439 -23.52 6.24 -3.03
N LYS A 440 -23.15 6.53 -1.79
CA LYS A 440 -23.90 6.18 -0.58
C LYS A 440 -24.76 7.34 -0.08
N SER A 441 -24.97 8.38 -0.90
CA SER A 441 -25.71 9.60 -0.54
C SER A 441 -25.15 10.34 0.67
N ILE A 442 -23.85 10.18 0.96
CA ILE A 442 -23.17 10.90 2.03
C ILE A 442 -22.78 12.29 1.52
N SER A 443 -23.04 13.32 2.34
CA SER A 443 -22.80 14.72 1.96
C SER A 443 -21.30 15.01 1.82
N VAL A 444 -20.91 15.47 0.62
CA VAL A 444 -19.57 15.95 0.27
C VAL A 444 -19.71 17.22 -0.56
N PRO A 445 -18.71 18.12 -0.56
CA PRO A 445 -18.82 19.37 -1.31
C PRO A 445 -19.03 19.11 -2.81
N THR A 446 -20.01 19.76 -3.43
CA THR A 446 -20.18 19.70 -4.89
C THR A 446 -18.91 20.22 -5.56
N GLY A 447 -18.30 19.43 -6.45
CA GLY A 447 -17.05 19.83 -7.08
C GLY A 447 -16.53 18.86 -8.13
N LYS A 448 -15.54 19.30 -8.91
CA LYS A 448 -14.94 18.56 -10.01
C LYS A 448 -13.43 18.77 -10.06
N THR A 449 -12.72 17.77 -10.57
CA THR A 449 -11.27 17.85 -10.84
C THR A 449 -11.02 18.28 -12.28
N PHE A 450 -10.09 19.21 -12.46
CA PHE A 450 -9.64 19.75 -13.74
C PHE A 450 -8.12 19.59 -13.89
N SER A 451 -7.67 19.40 -15.13
CA SER A 451 -6.26 19.55 -15.47
C SER A 451 -5.90 21.04 -15.51
N PHE A 452 -4.64 21.40 -15.23
CA PHE A 452 -4.22 22.81 -15.16
C PHE A 452 -4.43 23.59 -16.49
N ASP A 453 -4.40 22.88 -17.62
CA ASP A 453 -4.61 23.41 -18.97
C ASP A 453 -6.08 23.67 -19.30
N SER A 454 -7.00 23.36 -18.37
CA SER A 454 -8.45 23.41 -18.57
C SER A 454 -9.10 24.60 -17.85
N PHE A 455 -8.43 25.76 -17.82
CA PHE A 455 -8.90 26.95 -17.09
C PHE A 455 -10.34 27.34 -17.43
N ASP A 456 -10.64 27.53 -18.72
CA ASP A 456 -11.97 28.02 -19.16
C ASP A 456 -13.10 27.08 -18.72
N SER A 457 -12.86 25.77 -18.79
CA SER A 457 -13.81 24.75 -18.33
C SER A 457 -13.97 24.78 -16.81
N ALA A 458 -12.88 24.98 -16.07
CA ALA A 458 -12.90 25.07 -14.62
C ALA A 458 -13.63 26.34 -14.14
N TRP A 459 -13.38 27.48 -14.78
CA TRP A 459 -14.07 28.73 -14.46
C TRP A 459 -15.56 28.68 -14.83
N SER A 460 -15.88 28.14 -16.01
CA SER A 460 -17.28 27.92 -16.43
C SER A 460 -18.05 27.07 -15.42
N PHE A 461 -17.42 26.01 -14.90
CA PHE A 461 -17.99 25.22 -13.82
C PHE A 461 -18.12 26.03 -12.51
N ALA A 462 -17.06 26.72 -12.10
CA ALA A 462 -17.00 27.47 -10.84
C ALA A 462 -18.12 28.51 -10.73
N LYS A 463 -18.43 29.23 -11.82
CA LYS A 463 -19.51 30.23 -11.89
C LYS A 463 -20.87 29.71 -11.41
N ASN A 464 -21.15 28.43 -11.59
CA ASN A 464 -22.43 27.82 -11.19
C ASN A 464 -22.49 27.46 -9.70
N ILE A 465 -21.38 27.52 -8.98
CA ILE A 465 -21.26 27.02 -7.60
C ILE A 465 -20.50 27.97 -6.67
N LEU A 466 -20.29 29.23 -7.06
CA LEU A 466 -19.63 30.25 -6.23
C LEU A 466 -20.34 30.42 -4.87
N PRO A 467 -19.61 30.75 -3.78
CA PRO A 467 -18.14 30.77 -3.67
C PRO A 467 -17.50 29.39 -3.86
N VAL A 468 -16.25 29.35 -4.35
CA VAL A 468 -15.49 28.10 -4.53
C VAL A 468 -14.20 28.02 -3.74
N VAL A 469 -13.72 26.79 -3.58
CA VAL A 469 -12.42 26.38 -3.06
C VAL A 469 -11.59 25.80 -4.20
N LEU A 470 -10.32 26.21 -4.30
CA LEU A 470 -9.33 25.58 -5.16
C LEU A 470 -8.30 24.83 -4.32
N LYS A 471 -8.04 23.55 -4.65
CA LYS A 471 -7.05 22.73 -3.95
C LYS A 471 -6.42 21.65 -4.85
N PRO A 472 -5.21 21.16 -4.55
CA PRO A 472 -4.64 20.00 -5.25
C PRO A 472 -5.47 18.73 -5.06
N LEU A 473 -5.53 17.87 -6.09
CA LEU A 473 -6.15 16.54 -6.00
C LEU A 473 -5.52 15.66 -4.90
N SER A 474 -4.21 15.82 -4.70
CA SER A 474 -3.40 15.08 -3.72
C SER A 474 -2.50 16.04 -2.94
N GLY A 475 -2.39 15.83 -1.63
CA GLY A 475 -1.66 16.73 -0.73
C GLY A 475 -2.27 16.70 0.67
N SER A 476 -1.52 17.20 1.65
CA SER A 476 -1.85 17.14 3.08
C SER A 476 -1.58 18.47 3.78
N GLY A 477 -2.23 18.72 4.92
CA GLY A 477 -1.95 19.89 5.77
C GLY A 477 -2.46 21.22 5.23
N GLY A 478 -3.42 21.22 4.30
CA GLY A 478 -4.01 22.43 3.76
C GLY A 478 -3.09 23.27 2.87
N LYS A 479 -1.92 22.73 2.48
CA LYS A 479 -1.02 23.41 1.54
C LYS A 479 -1.72 23.62 0.19
N ASP A 480 -1.57 24.82 -0.35
CA ASP A 480 -2.14 25.24 -1.64
C ASP A 480 -3.68 25.15 -1.68
N VAL A 481 -4.34 25.33 -0.54
CA VAL A 481 -5.81 25.39 -0.47
C VAL A 481 -6.24 26.84 -0.38
N PHE A 482 -7.04 27.29 -1.34
CA PHE A 482 -7.55 28.65 -1.42
C PHE A 482 -9.07 28.64 -1.24
N LEU A 483 -9.55 29.43 -0.27
CA LEU A 483 -10.94 29.42 0.19
C LEU A 483 -11.71 30.65 -0.29
N SER A 484 -13.04 30.56 -0.30
CA SER A 484 -13.95 31.69 -0.52
C SER A 484 -13.68 32.53 -1.78
N ILE A 485 -13.37 31.87 -2.90
CA ILE A 485 -13.13 32.53 -4.19
C ILE A 485 -14.48 32.87 -4.82
N ASN A 486 -14.70 34.16 -5.10
CA ASN A 486 -16.00 34.71 -5.53
C ASN A 486 -16.00 35.36 -6.91
N ASN A 487 -14.83 35.55 -7.53
CA ASN A 487 -14.70 36.25 -8.81
C ASN A 487 -13.60 35.63 -9.69
N GLU A 488 -13.61 35.99 -10.98
CA GLU A 488 -12.70 35.43 -11.98
C GLU A 488 -11.24 35.81 -11.73
N GLU A 489 -10.99 37.04 -11.29
CA GLU A 489 -9.65 37.57 -11.06
C GLU A 489 -8.91 36.77 -9.97
N ASN A 490 -9.55 36.60 -8.81
CA ASN A 490 -9.02 35.77 -7.73
C ASN A 490 -8.92 34.31 -8.15
N PHE A 491 -9.89 33.80 -8.91
CA PHE A 491 -9.85 32.43 -9.43
C PHE A 491 -8.63 32.22 -10.34
N LYS A 492 -8.35 33.15 -11.26
CA LYS A 492 -7.19 33.11 -12.15
C LYS A 492 -5.88 33.20 -11.37
N TYR A 493 -5.78 34.13 -10.42
CA TYR A 493 -4.60 34.29 -9.59
C TYR A 493 -4.24 33.00 -8.84
N TYR A 494 -5.20 32.40 -8.12
CA TYR A 494 -4.95 31.16 -7.38
C TYR A 494 -4.74 29.95 -8.29
N TRP A 495 -5.37 29.92 -9.46
CA TRP A 495 -5.13 28.91 -10.48
C TRP A 495 -3.69 28.92 -10.98
N ASP A 496 -3.15 30.11 -11.28
CA ASP A 496 -1.77 30.28 -11.73
C ASP A 496 -0.78 29.93 -10.61
N LEU A 497 -1.04 30.33 -9.37
CA LEU A 497 -0.22 29.99 -8.21
C LEU A 497 -0.13 28.47 -8.00
N LEU A 498 -1.23 27.73 -8.20
CA LEU A 498 -1.24 26.27 -8.19
C LEU A 498 -0.36 25.68 -9.31
N ALA A 499 -0.44 26.25 -10.51
CA ALA A 499 0.36 25.82 -11.64
C ALA A 499 1.87 26.06 -11.41
N GLU A 500 2.24 27.23 -10.87
CA GLU A 500 3.61 27.57 -10.47
C GLU A 500 4.16 26.62 -9.40
N ASN A 501 3.32 26.18 -8.47
CA ASN A 501 3.66 25.17 -7.46
C ASN A 501 3.71 23.72 -8.02
N GLY A 502 3.56 23.55 -9.33
CA GLY A 502 3.68 22.26 -10.02
C GLY A 502 2.46 21.35 -9.87
N VAL A 503 1.30 21.89 -9.48
CA VAL A 503 0.06 21.13 -9.31
C VAL A 503 -0.52 20.78 -10.68
N LYS A 504 -0.60 19.49 -10.99
CA LYS A 504 -1.10 19.00 -12.29
C LYS A 504 -2.62 18.90 -12.39
N LYS A 505 -3.27 18.68 -11.25
CA LYS A 505 -4.72 18.47 -11.15
C LYS A 505 -5.28 19.28 -9.99
N ILE A 506 -6.22 20.14 -10.30
CA ILE A 506 -6.86 21.08 -9.38
C ILE A 506 -8.29 20.65 -9.17
N VAL A 507 -8.71 20.62 -7.92
CA VAL A 507 -10.07 20.33 -7.48
C VAL A 507 -10.75 21.66 -7.20
N CYS A 508 -11.86 21.92 -7.88
CA CYS A 508 -12.72 23.09 -7.70
C CYS A 508 -14.03 22.64 -7.07
N GLU A 509 -14.36 23.16 -5.89
CA GLU A 509 -15.53 22.73 -5.10
C GLU A 509 -16.26 23.92 -4.51
N ARG A 510 -17.55 23.74 -4.21
CA ARG A 510 -18.34 24.75 -3.51
C ARG A 510 -17.74 24.98 -2.12
N TYR A 511 -17.57 26.25 -1.76
CA TYR A 511 -17.19 26.68 -0.43
C TYR A 511 -18.41 26.60 0.50
N PHE A 512 -18.18 26.04 1.69
CA PHE A 512 -19.18 25.96 2.74
C PHE A 512 -18.62 26.64 3.98
N VAL A 513 -19.52 27.21 4.79
CA VAL A 513 -19.20 27.81 6.07
C VAL A 513 -19.63 26.84 7.16
N GLY A 514 -18.78 26.64 8.17
CA GLY A 514 -19.08 25.78 9.30
C GLY A 514 -17.89 25.62 10.23
N LYS A 515 -18.06 24.86 11.30
CA LYS A 515 -17.02 24.46 12.24
C LYS A 515 -16.36 23.18 11.73
N GLU A 516 -15.03 23.17 11.71
CA GLU A 516 -14.26 21.96 11.39
C GLU A 516 -14.17 21.05 12.62
N VAL A 517 -14.67 19.84 12.48
CA VAL A 517 -14.64 18.79 13.51
C VAL A 517 -14.00 17.53 12.91
N ARG A 518 -12.97 17.00 13.56
CA ARG A 518 -12.43 15.67 13.24
C ARG A 518 -13.11 14.63 14.10
N LEU A 519 -13.84 13.71 13.48
CA LEU A 519 -14.33 12.50 14.13
C LEU A 519 -13.30 11.39 13.96
N ILE A 520 -13.06 10.57 14.98
CA ILE A 520 -12.43 9.27 14.83
C ILE A 520 -13.45 8.18 15.08
N VAL A 521 -13.56 7.29 14.11
CA VAL A 521 -14.51 6.19 14.10
C VAL A 521 -13.73 4.89 14.19
N VAL A 522 -14.14 4.01 15.11
CA VAL A 522 -13.60 2.65 15.27
C VAL A 522 -14.80 1.70 15.32
N GLY A 523 -14.83 0.70 14.45
CA GLY A 523 -16.02 -0.15 14.33
C GLY A 523 -17.23 0.71 13.91
N ASP A 524 -18.28 0.69 14.71
CA ASP A 524 -19.54 1.42 14.52
C ASP A 524 -19.68 2.68 15.39
N LYS A 525 -18.64 3.04 16.15
CA LYS A 525 -18.70 4.10 17.16
C LYS A 525 -17.76 5.25 16.86
N ILE A 526 -18.23 6.47 17.13
CA ILE A 526 -17.37 7.64 17.27
C ILE A 526 -16.65 7.53 18.62
N ILE A 527 -15.32 7.44 18.57
CA ILE A 527 -14.45 7.35 19.75
C ILE A 527 -14.01 8.74 20.22
N SER A 528 -13.87 9.67 19.28
CA SER A 528 -13.50 11.04 19.57
C SER A 528 -14.06 12.00 18.53
N ALA A 529 -14.44 13.20 18.97
CA ALA A 529 -14.67 14.37 18.14
C ALA A 529 -13.80 15.52 18.63
N THR A 530 -13.04 16.11 17.72
CA THR A 530 -12.08 17.18 18.04
C THR A 530 -12.39 18.41 17.20
N LYS A 531 -12.72 19.52 17.85
CA LYS A 531 -12.78 20.83 17.20
C LYS A 531 -11.38 21.38 17.04
N ARG A 532 -11.10 21.97 15.88
CA ARG A 532 -9.78 22.51 15.54
C ARG A 532 -9.83 24.01 15.43
N LYS A 533 -8.83 24.66 16.00
CA LYS A 533 -8.63 26.09 15.84
C LYS A 533 -7.26 26.33 15.18
N PRO A 534 -7.19 27.15 14.12
CA PRO A 534 -5.92 27.55 13.52
C PRO A 534 -5.02 28.24 14.56
N ALA A 535 -3.73 28.36 14.26
CA ALA A 535 -2.80 29.06 15.16
C ALA A 535 -3.27 30.50 15.41
N PHE A 536 -3.33 30.91 16.68
CA PHE A 536 -3.75 32.25 17.08
C PHE A 536 -2.97 32.73 18.31
N ILE A 537 -3.01 34.03 18.54
CA ILE A 537 -2.57 34.70 19.78
C ILE A 537 -3.66 35.65 20.25
N VAL A 538 -3.63 36.00 21.54
CA VAL A 538 -4.56 36.94 22.16
C VAL A 538 -3.74 38.07 22.77
N GLY A 539 -4.09 39.32 22.46
CA GLY A 539 -3.44 40.51 22.98
C GLY A 539 -3.62 40.63 24.48
N ASP A 540 -2.53 41.00 25.17
CA ASP A 540 -2.51 41.37 26.58
C ASP A 540 -2.42 42.89 26.77
N GLY A 541 -2.49 43.66 25.67
CA GLY A 541 -2.34 45.12 25.64
C GLY A 541 -0.92 45.63 25.91
N LYS A 542 0.09 44.75 26.00
CA LYS A 542 1.47 45.11 26.41
C LYS A 542 2.57 44.44 25.59
N SER A 543 2.39 43.19 25.23
CA SER A 543 3.36 42.36 24.54
C SER A 543 3.21 42.47 23.02
N THR A 544 4.33 42.48 22.30
CA THR A 544 4.33 42.39 20.84
C THR A 544 3.85 41.03 20.37
N ILE A 545 3.39 40.92 19.12
CA ILE A 545 3.01 39.65 18.49
C ILE A 545 4.13 38.61 18.63
N SER A 546 5.40 38.98 18.38
CA SER A 546 6.56 38.11 18.59
C SER A 546 6.63 37.59 20.03
N ARG A 547 6.45 38.47 21.02
CA ARG A 547 6.47 38.08 22.43
C ARG A 547 5.29 37.19 22.82
N LEU A 548 4.09 37.45 22.30
CA LEU A 548 2.91 36.63 22.52
C LEU A 548 3.10 35.21 21.95
N ILE A 549 3.74 35.08 20.79
CA ILE A 549 4.11 33.78 20.21
C ILE A 549 5.10 33.04 21.11
N GLU A 550 6.14 33.70 21.61
CA GLU A 550 7.11 33.11 22.54
C GLU A 550 6.45 32.59 23.81
N LEU A 551 5.61 33.40 24.46
CA LEU A 551 4.88 33.04 25.68
C LEU A 551 3.97 31.84 25.43
N LYS A 552 3.24 31.85 24.32
CA LYS A 552 2.37 30.73 23.93
C LYS A 552 3.17 29.47 23.65
N ASN A 553 4.29 29.56 22.93
CA ASN A 553 5.16 28.42 22.67
C ASN A 553 5.80 27.87 23.95
N HIS A 554 6.16 28.73 24.90
CA HIS A 554 6.69 28.29 26.19
C HIS A 554 5.67 27.40 26.93
N SER A 555 4.40 27.80 26.96
CA SER A 555 3.32 26.96 27.50
C SER A 555 3.15 25.64 26.73
N ARG A 556 3.22 25.69 25.39
CA ARG A 556 3.09 24.50 24.53
C ARG A 556 4.17 23.43 24.77
N LEU A 557 5.35 23.80 25.28
CA LEU A 557 6.43 22.85 25.59
C LEU A 557 6.07 21.85 26.70
N ALA A 558 5.12 22.19 27.57
CA ALA A 558 4.66 21.29 28.63
C ALA A 558 3.79 20.13 28.12
N CYS A 559 3.18 20.27 26.92
CA CYS A 559 2.35 19.24 26.32
C CYS A 559 3.14 18.44 25.28
N PRO A 560 3.25 17.09 25.40
CA PRO A 560 4.00 16.26 24.46
C PRO A 560 3.63 16.51 23.00
N TYR A 561 2.35 16.65 22.68
CA TYR A 561 1.89 16.87 21.32
C TYR A 561 2.12 18.30 20.80
N LEU A 562 1.77 19.32 21.60
CA LEU A 562 1.91 20.72 21.18
C LEU A 562 3.38 21.15 21.07
N SER A 563 4.27 20.55 21.86
CA SER A 563 5.72 20.76 21.80
C SER A 563 6.33 20.43 20.43
N LEU A 564 5.69 19.54 19.66
CA LEU A 564 6.10 19.17 18.30
C LEU A 564 5.64 20.19 17.25
N ASN A 565 4.62 20.98 17.57
CA ASN A 565 3.91 21.87 16.66
C ASN A 565 3.91 23.30 17.20
N LEU A 566 5.11 23.89 17.36
CA LEU A 566 5.26 25.27 17.81
C LEU A 566 4.80 26.27 16.75
N ILE A 567 4.26 27.41 17.19
CA ILE A 567 3.90 28.52 16.31
C ILE A 567 5.20 29.18 15.84
N LYS A 568 5.44 29.15 14.53
CA LYS A 568 6.61 29.79 13.90
C LYS A 568 6.18 30.96 13.04
N MET A 569 6.98 32.02 12.98
CA MET A 569 6.80 33.11 12.04
C MET A 569 7.36 32.70 10.68
N THR A 570 6.51 32.15 9.81
CA THR A 570 6.88 31.78 8.44
C THR A 570 6.71 32.99 7.50
N PRO A 571 7.34 33.00 6.31
CA PRO A 571 7.14 34.08 5.33
C PRO A 571 5.66 34.37 5.04
N ASP A 572 4.84 33.33 4.88
CA ASP A 572 3.39 33.46 4.66
C ASP A 572 2.69 34.18 5.82
N ARG A 573 3.10 33.94 7.06
CA ARG A 573 2.51 34.60 8.24
C ARG A 573 2.92 36.05 8.36
N VAL A 574 4.17 36.36 8.02
CA VAL A 574 4.64 37.75 7.91
C VAL A 574 3.83 38.49 6.86
N GLN A 575 3.54 37.84 5.73
CA GLN A 575 2.69 38.41 4.69
C GLN A 575 1.25 38.62 5.17
N ASN A 576 0.63 37.63 5.83
CA ASN A 576 -0.71 37.75 6.41
C ASN A 576 -0.81 38.87 7.46
N LEU A 577 0.25 39.09 8.25
CA LEU A 577 0.32 40.22 9.19
C LEU A 577 0.31 41.55 8.43
N LYS A 578 1.16 41.69 7.41
CA LYS A 578 1.23 42.91 6.59
C LYS A 578 -0.10 43.22 5.91
N GLU A 579 -0.79 42.21 5.37
CA GLU A 579 -2.10 42.37 4.75
C GLU A 579 -3.18 42.80 5.76
N ALA A 580 -3.03 42.40 7.03
CA ALA A 580 -3.87 42.87 8.13
C ALA A 580 -3.43 44.25 8.68
N GLY A 581 -2.41 44.88 8.11
CA GLY A 581 -1.86 46.15 8.61
C GLY A 581 -1.04 46.01 9.89
N LEU A 582 -0.60 44.79 10.23
CA LEU A 582 0.14 44.46 11.44
C LEU A 582 1.60 44.11 11.11
N THR A 583 2.44 44.18 12.13
CA THR A 583 3.81 43.65 12.12
C THR A 583 4.02 42.74 13.33
N ASP A 584 5.11 41.99 13.34
CA ASP A 584 5.52 41.17 14.47
C ASP A 584 5.84 41.99 15.75
N GLU A 585 6.08 43.29 15.59
CA GLU A 585 6.23 44.28 16.68
C GLU A 585 4.93 44.94 17.12
N THR A 586 3.81 44.65 16.47
CA THR A 586 2.51 45.23 16.87
C THR A 586 2.09 44.70 18.24
N ILE A 587 1.57 45.58 19.10
CA ILE A 587 0.90 45.21 20.35
C ILE A 587 -0.59 45.15 20.06
N LEU A 588 -1.20 43.98 20.26
CA LEU A 588 -2.64 43.79 20.11
C LEU A 588 -3.38 44.29 21.35
N ASP A 589 -4.58 44.84 21.15
CA ASP A 589 -5.44 45.29 22.24
C ASP A 589 -5.74 44.12 23.20
N TYR A 590 -6.01 44.46 24.47
CA TYR A 590 -6.33 43.43 25.46
C TYR A 590 -7.57 42.63 25.03
N GLY A 591 -7.41 41.31 24.92
CA GLY A 591 -8.45 40.39 24.46
C GLY A 591 -8.63 40.30 22.95
N GLN A 592 -7.91 41.11 22.16
CA GLN A 592 -7.94 41.02 20.70
C GLN A 592 -7.26 39.73 20.23
N GLU A 593 -8.01 38.86 19.57
CA GLU A 593 -7.49 37.65 18.97
C GLU A 593 -6.97 37.93 17.55
N TYR A 594 -5.77 37.43 17.24
CA TYR A 594 -5.24 37.39 15.88
C TYR A 594 -4.96 35.94 15.47
N GLN A 595 -5.54 35.53 14.33
CA GLN A 595 -5.40 34.20 13.76
C GLN A 595 -4.44 34.24 12.56
N PHE A 596 -3.40 33.40 12.57
CA PHE A 596 -2.32 33.43 11.57
C PHE A 596 -2.69 32.80 10.22
N SER A 597 -3.79 32.05 10.13
CA SER A 597 -4.24 31.39 8.90
C SER A 597 -5.72 31.08 8.95
N GLY A 598 -6.43 31.16 7.82
CA GLY A 598 -7.82 30.71 7.69
C GLY A 598 -8.00 29.18 7.69
N ILE A 599 -6.91 28.39 7.64
CA ILE A 599 -6.95 26.92 7.56
C ILE A 599 -6.55 26.31 8.90
N SER A 600 -7.33 25.35 9.40
CA SER A 600 -7.08 24.68 10.69
C SER A 600 -6.00 23.59 10.61
N ASN A 601 -4.78 23.98 10.24
CA ASN A 601 -3.64 23.05 10.26
C ASN A 601 -2.96 23.04 11.65
N ILE A 602 -3.22 21.99 12.42
CA ILE A 602 -2.64 21.80 13.77
C ILE A 602 -1.10 21.73 13.71
N GLY A 603 -0.54 21.12 12.66
CA GLY A 603 0.90 21.02 12.46
C GLY A 603 1.60 22.38 12.31
N SER A 604 0.85 23.45 12.07
CA SER A 604 1.35 24.83 12.01
C SER A 604 1.27 25.57 13.35
N GLY A 605 0.87 24.91 14.43
CA GLY A 605 0.66 25.54 15.74
C GLY A 605 -0.81 25.81 16.08
N GLY A 606 -1.73 25.09 15.42
CA GLY A 606 -3.13 25.09 15.82
C GLY A 606 -3.35 24.41 17.18
N GLU A 607 -4.61 24.45 17.61
CA GLU A 607 -5.10 23.89 18.87
C GLU A 607 -6.30 22.97 18.63
N ASN A 608 -6.48 22.06 19.57
CA ASN A 608 -7.43 20.96 19.51
C ASN A 608 -8.23 20.87 20.81
N TYR A 609 -9.54 20.81 20.68
CA TYR A 609 -10.50 20.83 21.78
C TYR A 609 -11.37 19.58 21.68
N ASP A 610 -11.43 18.77 22.74
CA ASP A 610 -12.33 17.61 22.78
C ASP A 610 -13.77 18.08 22.87
N VAL A 611 -14.60 17.62 21.94
CA VAL A 611 -16.04 17.89 21.88
C VAL A 611 -16.84 16.60 21.80
N THR A 612 -16.24 15.47 22.16
CA THR A 612 -16.82 14.13 22.00
C THR A 612 -18.15 14.00 22.76
N ASN A 613 -18.21 14.51 23.98
CA ASN A 613 -19.39 14.35 24.85
C ASN A 613 -20.62 15.16 24.38
N ILE A 614 -20.46 16.10 23.45
CA ILE A 614 -21.57 16.92 22.92
C ILE A 614 -22.05 16.45 21.55
N VAL A 615 -21.44 15.42 20.95
CA VAL A 615 -21.81 14.93 19.63
C VAL A 615 -23.20 14.31 19.66
N HIS A 616 -24.09 14.76 18.76
CA HIS A 616 -25.41 14.15 18.63
C HIS A 616 -25.29 12.67 18.21
N SER A 617 -26.08 11.78 18.81
CA SER A 617 -25.98 10.33 18.61
C SER A 617 -26.11 9.88 17.15
N ASP A 618 -26.93 10.59 16.37
CA ASP A 618 -27.21 10.27 14.97
C ASP A 618 -25.97 10.39 14.06
N TRP A 619 -24.93 11.10 14.50
CA TRP A 619 -23.64 11.12 13.81
C TRP A 619 -22.97 9.75 13.76
N ASN A 620 -23.24 8.83 14.69
CA ASN A 620 -22.67 7.48 14.65
C ASN A 620 -23.06 6.74 13.37
N ARG A 621 -24.30 6.93 12.90
CA ARG A 621 -24.77 6.32 11.64
C ARG A 621 -23.96 6.84 10.45
N ILE A 622 -23.81 8.15 10.33
CA ILE A 622 -23.02 8.77 9.25
C ILE A 622 -21.56 8.34 9.32
N ALA A 623 -20.96 8.37 10.51
CA ALA A 623 -19.59 7.94 10.77
C ALA A 623 -19.35 6.48 10.34
N TYR A 624 -20.26 5.59 10.71
CA TYR A 624 -20.23 4.19 10.29
C TYR A 624 -20.35 4.03 8.77
N GLU A 625 -21.32 4.71 8.13
CA GLU A 625 -21.53 4.66 6.68
C GLU A 625 -20.30 5.14 5.90
N VAL A 626 -19.63 6.20 6.36
CA VAL A 626 -18.39 6.72 5.77
C VAL A 626 -17.25 5.71 5.84
N ARG A 627 -17.02 5.14 7.03
CA ARG A 627 -16.01 4.12 7.25
C ARG A 627 -16.30 2.86 6.40
N ASN A 628 -17.56 2.43 6.36
CA ASN A 628 -18.02 1.29 5.56
C ASN A 628 -17.82 1.51 4.05
N ALA A 629 -18.08 2.73 3.55
CA ALA A 629 -17.84 3.10 2.15
C ALA A 629 -16.34 3.02 1.74
N LEU A 630 -15.44 3.05 2.72
CA LEU A 630 -13.99 2.93 2.55
C LEU A 630 -13.51 1.50 2.81
N TYR A 631 -14.16 0.54 2.17
CA TYR A 631 -13.85 -0.90 2.23
C TYR A 631 -13.89 -1.49 3.65
N ASP A 632 -14.84 -1.02 4.47
CA ASP A 632 -15.03 -1.52 5.84
C ASP A 632 -13.73 -1.43 6.68
N ALA A 633 -13.00 -0.33 6.55
CA ALA A 633 -11.75 -0.11 7.29
C ALA A 633 -12.00 -0.17 8.81
N VAL A 634 -11.03 -0.69 9.58
CA VAL A 634 -11.15 -0.85 11.04
C VAL A 634 -11.40 0.49 11.74
N HIS A 635 -10.70 1.53 11.30
CA HIS A 635 -10.86 2.89 11.79
C HIS A 635 -10.55 3.91 10.71
N VAL A 636 -11.18 5.08 10.83
CA VAL A 636 -10.92 6.25 9.97
C VAL A 636 -11.06 7.54 10.78
N GLY A 637 -10.36 8.59 10.35
CA GLY A 637 -10.61 9.95 10.79
C GLY A 637 -11.41 10.72 9.75
N ILE A 638 -12.56 11.26 10.11
CA ILE A 638 -13.45 12.02 9.22
C ILE A 638 -13.28 13.50 9.54
N ASP A 639 -12.83 14.29 8.57
CA ASP A 639 -12.83 15.75 8.68
C ASP A 639 -14.15 16.28 8.14
N LEU A 640 -14.97 16.78 9.05
CA LEU A 640 -16.34 17.24 8.82
C LEU A 640 -16.39 18.76 8.96
N LEU A 641 -17.12 19.41 8.06
CA LEU A 641 -17.57 20.77 8.21
C LEU A 641 -19.06 20.76 8.56
N VAL A 642 -19.43 21.34 9.70
CA VAL A 642 -20.79 21.25 10.27
C VAL A 642 -21.13 22.55 11.00
N GLU A 643 -22.41 22.95 11.01
CA GLU A 643 -22.86 24.14 11.75
C GLU A 643 -22.72 23.93 13.27
N ASP A 644 -23.26 22.82 13.77
CA ASP A 644 -23.13 22.38 15.15
C ASP A 644 -23.16 20.85 15.31
N ILE A 645 -22.08 20.26 15.83
CA ILE A 645 -21.97 18.81 16.01
C ILE A 645 -22.96 18.25 17.06
N SER A 646 -23.52 19.12 17.92
CA SER A 646 -24.54 18.74 18.91
C SER A 646 -25.96 18.63 18.36
N ILE A 647 -26.16 19.05 17.12
CA ILE A 647 -27.44 18.95 16.41
C ILE A 647 -27.43 17.71 15.51
N ALA A 648 -28.59 17.12 15.26
CA ALA A 648 -28.75 15.99 14.35
C ALA A 648 -28.27 16.34 12.93
N PRO A 649 -27.63 15.41 12.17
CA PRO A 649 -27.19 15.64 10.80
C PRO A 649 -28.31 16.10 9.85
N GLU A 650 -29.54 15.62 10.06
CA GLU A 650 -30.70 15.89 9.19
C GLU A 650 -31.28 17.30 9.38
N ALA A 651 -30.96 17.96 10.49
CA ALA A 651 -31.49 19.27 10.85
C ALA A 651 -30.58 20.44 10.46
N GLN A 652 -29.47 20.17 9.76
CA GLN A 652 -28.45 21.16 9.45
C GLN A 652 -27.69 20.82 8.17
N VAL A 653 -26.90 21.78 7.66
CA VAL A 653 -26.00 21.52 6.53
C VAL A 653 -24.64 21.07 7.04
N TRP A 654 -24.10 20.03 6.42
CA TRP A 654 -22.77 19.52 6.71
C TRP A 654 -22.15 18.85 5.50
N ASN A 655 -20.82 18.77 5.48
CA ASN A 655 -20.06 18.17 4.39
C ASN A 655 -18.80 17.48 4.91
N ILE A 656 -18.50 16.30 4.40
CA ILE A 656 -17.20 15.65 4.64
C ILE A 656 -16.16 16.25 3.70
N LEU A 657 -15.12 16.86 4.28
CA LEU A 657 -14.03 17.49 3.56
C LEU A 657 -12.97 16.48 3.14
N GLU A 658 -12.63 15.56 4.05
CA GLU A 658 -11.60 14.54 3.88
C GLU A 658 -11.86 13.35 4.80
N VAL A 659 -11.38 12.18 4.41
CA VAL A 659 -11.32 11.01 5.29
C VAL A 659 -9.89 10.50 5.30
N ASN A 660 -9.38 10.17 6.49
CA ASN A 660 -8.01 9.75 6.73
C ASN A 660 -8.01 8.29 7.20
N SER A 661 -7.24 7.43 6.54
CA SER A 661 -7.11 6.02 6.93
C SER A 661 -6.15 5.79 8.11
N ASN A 662 -5.25 6.74 8.39
CA ASN A 662 -4.41 6.73 9.59
C ASN A 662 -4.56 8.06 10.35
N PRO A 663 -5.69 8.28 11.04
CA PRO A 663 -5.80 9.46 11.87
C PRO A 663 -4.74 9.45 12.97
N GLU A 664 -4.11 10.60 13.20
CA GLU A 664 -3.12 10.77 14.26
C GLU A 664 -3.79 10.64 15.63
N PHE A 665 -3.30 9.74 16.50
CA PHE A 665 -3.83 9.48 17.85
C PHE A 665 -3.45 10.53 18.89
N ALA A 666 -2.24 11.09 18.77
CA ALA A 666 -1.72 12.07 19.73
C ALA A 666 -2.61 13.31 19.80
N LEU A 667 -3.25 13.65 18.69
CA LEU A 667 -4.17 14.76 18.59
C LEU A 667 -5.37 14.64 19.55
N GLN A 668 -5.90 13.44 19.77
CA GLN A 668 -7.06 13.23 20.65
C GLN A 668 -6.62 12.83 22.05
N PHE A 669 -5.41 12.29 22.19
CA PHE A 669 -4.83 11.96 23.48
C PHE A 669 -4.43 13.21 24.28
N PHE A 670 -4.02 14.30 23.60
CA PHE A 670 -3.56 15.53 24.24
C PHE A 670 -4.40 16.74 23.81
N PRO A 671 -5.68 16.85 24.22
CA PRO A 671 -6.46 18.06 24.01
C PRO A 671 -5.87 19.24 24.76
N VAL A 672 -6.03 20.45 24.21
CA VAL A 672 -5.79 21.71 24.95
C VAL A 672 -6.84 21.87 26.04
N ASP A 673 -8.08 21.46 25.74
CA ASP A 673 -9.22 21.52 26.64
C ASP A 673 -10.20 20.37 26.35
N GLY A 674 -10.85 19.87 27.40
CA GLY A 674 -11.68 18.66 27.40
C GLY A 674 -10.93 17.37 27.74
N ASP A 675 -11.59 16.22 27.53
CA ASP A 675 -11.11 14.92 27.99
C ASP A 675 -10.08 14.29 27.04
N SER A 676 -9.02 13.69 27.58
CA SER A 676 -8.10 12.85 26.81
C SER A 676 -8.81 11.61 26.27
N ARG A 677 -8.61 11.30 24.98
CA ARG A 677 -9.20 10.13 24.31
C ARG A 677 -8.13 9.16 23.82
N ASP A 678 -8.05 7.99 24.45
CA ASP A 678 -7.16 6.91 23.99
C ASP A 678 -7.80 6.11 22.84
N VAL A 679 -7.60 6.66 21.63
CA VAL A 679 -8.03 6.03 20.38
C VAL A 679 -7.33 4.70 20.16
N ALA A 680 -6.06 4.58 20.53
CA ALA A 680 -5.30 3.35 20.31
C ALA A 680 -5.85 2.22 21.18
N ARG A 681 -6.19 2.52 22.44
CA ARG A 681 -6.89 1.58 23.31
C ARG A 681 -8.23 1.14 22.73
N SER A 682 -9.02 2.08 22.23
CA SER A 682 -10.32 1.78 21.62
C SER A 682 -10.22 0.87 20.38
N ILE A 683 -9.17 1.05 19.57
CA ILE A 683 -8.87 0.15 18.43
C ILE A 683 -8.52 -1.25 18.92
N LEU A 684 -7.70 -1.35 19.97
CA LEU A 684 -7.31 -2.64 20.55
C LEU A 684 -8.48 -3.35 21.22
N ASP A 685 -9.35 -2.62 21.92
CA ASP A 685 -10.58 -3.18 22.50
C ASP A 685 -11.48 -3.73 21.37
N TYR A 686 -11.72 -2.95 20.31
CA TYR A 686 -12.48 -3.42 19.14
C TYR A 686 -11.88 -4.67 18.48
N LEU A 687 -10.55 -4.80 18.49
CA LEU A 687 -9.86 -5.90 17.82
C LEU A 687 -9.69 -7.14 18.70
N PHE A 688 -9.59 -7.01 20.02
CA PHE A 688 -9.24 -8.13 20.90
C PHE A 688 -10.35 -8.55 21.86
N ASP A 689 -11.39 -7.74 22.01
CA ASP A 689 -12.62 -8.09 22.74
C ASP A 689 -13.70 -8.55 21.73
#